data_AF-A0A7G3G9I3-F1
#
_entry.id   AF-A0A7G3G9I3-F1
#
_cell.length_a   1.000
_cell.length_b   1.000
_cell.length_c   1.000
_cell.angle_alpha   90.00
_cell.angle_beta   90.00
_cell.angle_gamma   90.00
#
_symmetry.space_group_name_H-M   'P 1'
#
loop_
_entity.id
_entity.type
_entity.pdbx_description
1 polymer ?
#
loop_
_entity_poly.entity_id
_entity_poly.type
_entity_poly.pdbx_seq_one_letter_code
_entity_poly.pdbx_strand_id
1 'polypeptide(L)'
;MQLNKIVTGIMLSIASFCALPGLVHAAINTSNLGANYDATAANVLFKVYTSRATRIEVSVYATAYGAQEVGKYVLTKNANNVWSTSIPVNTLKGLGINGTVYYGYRAWGPNWPYSTSWTKGSSVGFISDVDAAGNRFNPNKLLIDPYALEISHDPTNPTWTDDTIYATGATYRNIDSGTKAPKGIVLTTNTQSIGTKPTRAQKDDVIYEVHVRGLTMNDTSIPASLRGTYAGAGLKASYLASLGITAVEFLPVQEIQNDDIDVLPTSTLNDNYWGYMTLNYFSPDRRYSSNKAPGGPTHEFKAMVKAFHDQGIKVYLDVVYNHTGEGGAWSSTDKTVYNLFSFRGLDNPTYYELSTDNQSSYDNTGVGGNYNTHKTVAQDLIIDSLAYWSNTLGVDGFRFDLASVLGNTCESSCYNFDKMDASNALNRITREFTPRPATGGSGVDLIAEPWAIGGNSYQVGGFPLGWSEWNGIFRDTFRKQQNKMGIEPITPGQIALRFTGSPDLYQGNGRKPWHSINFITAHDGFTLKDMYMCNAKNNTQAWPYGPSDGGEDSNNSWDQAGIAPDQRKAARNGFAVNLLSAGTPMITGGDEFMRSVNCNNNPYNLDSNTNWLSYTWTVDQTHFNTFAKRLIAFRKAHPALRPMDFYSSADNNKNGLAQLAWFKPDGGTPDATYFGDARNHALAYRIDGSELGDTASAIYVAYNGWPGLVNFTLPSPGAGKTWYRVMDTSTWNEGANTMMAPGSETLIGGQNIVYGVNARAILLLIAK
;
A
#
# COMPACT_ATOMS: atom_id res chain seq x y z
N MET A 1 -16.10 63.53 48.43
CA MET A 1 -17.06 62.71 49.19
C MET A 1 -17.42 61.49 48.35
N GLN A 2 -17.12 60.28 48.87
CA GLN A 2 -17.83 58.98 48.76
C GLN A 2 -18.60 58.60 47.46
N LEU A 3 -18.67 57.36 46.97
CA LEU A 3 -18.05 56.04 47.16
C LEU A 3 -18.68 55.12 46.06
N ASN A 4 -17.88 54.39 45.30
CA ASN A 4 -18.05 52.99 44.83
C ASN A 4 -19.39 52.36 44.32
N LYS A 5 -19.29 51.72 43.14
CA LYS A 5 -19.65 50.31 42.72
C LYS A 5 -20.71 50.06 41.62
N ILE A 6 -20.21 49.45 40.52
CA ILE A 6 -20.62 48.20 39.81
C ILE A 6 -22.10 47.99 39.44
N VAL A 7 -22.36 47.80 38.12
CA VAL A 7 -23.33 46.80 37.61
C VAL A 7 -22.85 46.21 36.28
N THR A 8 -22.65 44.89 36.26
CA THR A 8 -22.43 44.02 35.10
C THR A 8 -23.79 43.41 34.73
N GLY A 9 -24.22 43.49 33.47
CA GLY A 9 -25.49 42.91 32.99
C GLY A 9 -25.28 41.52 32.38
N ILE A 10 -25.88 40.51 33.00
CA ILE A 10 -26.01 39.13 32.53
C ILE A 10 -27.39 38.98 31.88
N MET A 11 -27.45 38.54 30.61
CA MET A 11 -28.64 37.88 30.06
C MET A 11 -28.34 36.38 29.91
N LEU A 12 -29.13 35.60 30.64
CA LEU A 12 -29.20 34.15 30.62
C LEU A 12 -30.09 33.73 29.45
N SER A 13 -29.57 32.94 28.50
CA SER A 13 -30.39 32.09 27.63
C SER A 13 -29.94 30.64 27.81
N ILE A 14 -30.85 29.85 28.35
CA ILE A 14 -30.70 28.43 28.64
C ILE A 14 -30.81 27.67 27.31
N ALA A 15 -29.71 27.09 26.85
CA ALA A 15 -29.72 26.06 25.81
C ALA A 15 -29.61 24.70 26.49
N SER A 16 -30.71 23.97 26.53
CA SER A 16 -30.77 22.58 26.97
C SER A 16 -29.88 21.71 26.08
N PHE A 17 -28.77 21.21 26.63
CA PHE A 17 -28.01 20.12 26.05
C PHE A 17 -28.85 18.83 26.17
N CYS A 18 -29.55 18.46 25.10
CA CYS A 18 -29.90 17.06 24.87
C CYS A 18 -28.59 16.32 24.57
N ALA A 19 -28.02 15.69 25.60
CA ALA A 19 -27.00 14.67 25.41
C ALA A 19 -27.62 13.53 24.60
N LEU A 20 -27.30 13.48 23.30
CA LEU A 20 -27.48 12.28 22.50
C LEU A 20 -26.78 11.12 23.23
N PRO A 21 -27.38 9.93 23.34
CA PRO A 21 -26.69 8.79 23.89
C PRO A 21 -25.47 8.54 23.02
N GLY A 22 -24.27 8.67 23.60
CA GLY A 22 -23.04 8.26 22.95
C GLY A 22 -23.21 6.81 22.52
N LEU A 23 -23.12 6.55 21.21
CA LEU A 23 -23.00 5.20 20.69
C LEU A 23 -21.88 4.53 21.49
N VAL A 24 -22.22 3.44 22.18
CA VAL A 24 -21.24 2.63 22.91
C VAL A 24 -20.43 1.92 21.83
N HIS A 25 -19.26 2.48 21.51
CA HIS A 25 -18.39 1.97 20.46
C HIS A 25 -17.78 0.64 20.93
N ALA A 26 -17.72 -0.35 20.04
CA ALA A 26 -16.92 -1.54 20.28
C ALA A 26 -15.44 -1.12 20.21
N ALA A 27 -14.74 -1.19 21.34
CA ALA A 27 -13.29 -1.00 21.39
C ALA A 27 -12.58 -2.06 20.51
N ILE A 28 -11.38 -1.71 20.02
CA ILE A 28 -10.49 -2.64 19.31
C ILE A 28 -10.36 -3.95 20.09
N ASN A 29 -10.59 -5.07 19.40
CA ASN A 29 -10.50 -6.43 19.91
C ASN A 29 -11.32 -6.72 21.19
N THR A 30 -12.54 -6.17 21.30
CA THR A 30 -13.45 -6.40 22.45
C THR A 30 -13.71 -7.87 22.76
N SER A 31 -13.74 -8.74 21.75
CA SER A 31 -14.01 -10.18 21.93
C SER A 31 -12.76 -10.98 22.29
N ASN A 32 -11.57 -10.38 22.14
CA ASN A 32 -10.26 -11.03 22.31
C ASN A 32 -10.19 -12.34 21.51
N LEU A 33 -10.46 -12.26 20.21
CA LEU A 33 -10.49 -13.40 19.29
C LEU A 33 -9.08 -13.96 19.03
N GLY A 34 -9.01 -15.18 18.47
CA GLY A 34 -7.76 -15.90 18.22
C GLY A 34 -7.39 -16.86 19.34
N ALA A 35 -6.19 -17.46 19.23
CA ALA A 35 -5.63 -18.36 20.21
C ALA A 35 -4.51 -17.70 21.03
N ASN A 36 -4.64 -17.69 22.35
CA ASN A 36 -3.68 -17.04 23.25
C ASN A 36 -3.43 -17.87 24.50
N TYR A 37 -2.20 -17.86 25.00
CA TYR A 37 -1.91 -18.30 26.36
C TYR A 37 -2.59 -17.36 27.37
N ASP A 38 -3.11 -17.90 28.46
CA ASP A 38 -3.51 -17.07 29.59
C ASP A 38 -2.31 -16.37 30.24
N ALA A 39 -2.57 -15.42 31.14
CA ALA A 39 -1.50 -14.64 31.78
C ALA A 39 -0.46 -15.49 32.54
N THR A 40 -0.82 -16.72 32.94
CA THR A 40 0.08 -17.67 33.64
C THR A 40 0.74 -18.67 32.70
N ALA A 41 0.39 -18.65 31.41
CA ALA A 41 0.69 -19.67 30.41
C ALA A 41 0.32 -21.10 30.85
N ALA A 42 -0.67 -21.24 31.75
CA ALA A 42 -1.14 -22.54 32.23
C ALA A 42 -2.22 -23.13 31.32
N ASN A 43 -2.94 -22.28 30.58
CA ASN A 43 -3.96 -22.65 29.61
C ASN A 43 -3.75 -21.94 28.28
N VAL A 44 -4.22 -22.58 27.21
CA VAL A 44 -4.43 -21.95 25.91
C VAL A 44 -5.93 -21.73 25.71
N LEU A 45 -6.31 -20.48 25.49
CA LEU A 45 -7.67 -20.06 25.18
C LEU A 45 -7.82 -19.95 23.66
N PHE A 46 -8.81 -20.65 23.11
CA PHE A 46 -9.18 -20.56 21.71
C PHE A 46 -10.52 -19.83 21.59
N LYS A 47 -10.58 -18.80 20.76
CA LYS A 47 -11.80 -18.02 20.51
C LYS A 47 -11.96 -17.74 19.02
N VAL A 48 -13.13 -18.06 18.48
CA VAL A 48 -13.46 -17.82 17.06
C VAL A 48 -14.90 -17.35 16.92
N TYR A 49 -15.15 -16.42 16.00
CA TYR A 49 -16.49 -15.94 15.70
C TYR A 49 -17.15 -16.79 14.61
N THR A 50 -18.42 -17.13 14.81
CA THR A 50 -19.36 -17.49 13.74
C THR A 50 -20.79 -17.42 14.24
N SER A 51 -21.62 -16.70 13.49
CA SER A 51 -23.04 -16.55 13.75
C SER A 51 -23.84 -17.77 13.30
N ARG A 52 -23.36 -18.48 12.27
CA ARG A 52 -24.11 -19.51 11.56
C ARG A 52 -23.74 -20.94 11.93
N ALA A 53 -22.55 -21.19 12.49
CA ALA A 53 -22.16 -22.54 12.85
C ALA A 53 -23.11 -23.14 13.90
N THR A 54 -23.34 -24.44 13.79
CA THR A 54 -24.09 -25.26 14.75
C THR A 54 -23.17 -26.04 15.68
N ARG A 55 -21.91 -26.24 15.29
CA ARG A 55 -20.84 -26.82 16.11
C ARG A 55 -19.48 -26.35 15.59
N ILE A 56 -18.55 -26.12 16.51
CA ILE A 56 -17.13 -25.94 16.18
C ILE A 56 -16.29 -26.85 17.05
N GLU A 57 -15.29 -27.47 16.43
CA GLU A 57 -14.22 -28.18 17.11
C GLU A 57 -12.88 -27.54 16.78
N VAL A 58 -12.05 -27.31 17.81
CA VAL A 58 -10.61 -27.06 17.60
C VAL A 58 -9.88 -28.39 17.58
N SER A 59 -9.07 -28.59 16.55
CA SER A 59 -8.14 -29.71 16.42
C SER A 59 -6.73 -29.22 16.73
N VAL A 60 -6.03 -29.89 17.64
CA VAL A 60 -4.64 -29.59 18.03
C VAL A 60 -3.68 -30.63 17.48
N TYR A 61 -2.53 -30.18 17.01
CA TYR A 61 -1.54 -30.99 16.29
C TYR A 61 -0.17 -30.86 16.96
N ALA A 62 0.58 -31.97 17.00
CA ALA A 62 1.97 -31.99 17.45
C ALA A 62 2.96 -31.56 16.36
N THR A 63 2.55 -31.62 15.09
CA THR A 63 3.35 -31.17 13.93
C THR A 63 2.51 -30.28 13.02
N ALA A 64 3.18 -29.38 12.29
CA ALA A 64 2.54 -28.47 11.35
C ALA A 64 1.85 -29.19 10.17
N TYR A 65 2.48 -30.27 9.68
CA TYR A 65 2.12 -30.89 8.41
C TYR A 65 2.23 -32.42 8.47
N GLY A 66 1.42 -33.11 7.66
CA GLY A 66 1.50 -34.54 7.39
C GLY A 66 0.89 -35.47 8.44
N ALA A 67 0.63 -34.99 9.66
CA ALA A 67 0.07 -35.79 10.75
C ALA A 67 -1.40 -35.44 11.03
N GLN A 68 -2.10 -36.41 11.63
CA GLN A 68 -3.44 -36.20 12.17
C GLN A 68 -3.39 -35.43 13.48
N GLU A 69 -4.51 -34.84 13.87
CA GLU A 69 -4.67 -34.19 15.16
C GLU A 69 -4.48 -35.16 16.32
N VAL A 70 -3.85 -34.70 17.40
CA VAL A 70 -3.65 -35.48 18.63
C VAL A 70 -4.74 -35.19 19.68
N GLY A 71 -5.55 -34.14 19.46
CA GLY A 71 -6.69 -33.80 20.31
C GLY A 71 -7.75 -33.00 19.57
N LYS A 72 -9.01 -33.15 20.00
CA LYS A 72 -10.17 -32.39 19.51
C LYS A 72 -11.01 -31.93 20.68
N TYR A 73 -11.44 -30.68 20.64
CA TYR A 73 -12.23 -30.08 21.71
C TYR A 73 -13.38 -29.28 21.12
N VAL A 74 -14.59 -29.55 21.62
CA VAL A 74 -15.80 -28.83 21.22
C VAL A 74 -15.78 -27.45 21.89
N LEU A 75 -16.07 -26.40 21.11
CA LEU A 75 -16.19 -25.05 21.64
C LEU A 75 -17.62 -24.77 22.12
N THR A 76 -17.75 -23.84 23.06
CA THR A 76 -19.05 -23.36 23.55
C THR A 76 -19.33 -21.96 23.00
N LYS A 77 -20.51 -21.78 22.39
CA LYS A 77 -20.98 -20.50 21.86
C LYS A 77 -21.52 -19.61 22.98
N ASN A 78 -21.11 -18.35 23.03
CA ASN A 78 -21.71 -17.34 23.90
C ASN A 78 -22.82 -16.54 23.18
N ALA A 79 -23.45 -15.60 23.89
CA ALA A 79 -24.53 -14.76 23.34
C ALA A 79 -24.11 -13.86 22.17
N ASN A 80 -22.81 -13.56 22.04
CA ASN A 80 -22.26 -12.70 20.99
C ASN A 80 -21.73 -13.49 19.79
N ASN A 81 -22.12 -14.76 19.65
CA ASN A 81 -21.66 -15.67 18.59
C ASN A 81 -20.15 -15.96 18.60
N VAL A 82 -19.47 -15.72 19.73
CA VAL A 82 -18.08 -16.14 19.93
C VAL A 82 -18.08 -17.52 20.54
N TRP A 83 -17.39 -18.44 19.89
CA TRP A 83 -17.16 -19.80 20.32
C TRP A 83 -15.82 -19.88 21.04
N SER A 84 -15.78 -20.55 22.19
CA SER A 84 -14.53 -20.64 22.94
C SER A 84 -14.34 -21.96 23.69
N THR A 85 -13.08 -22.30 23.93
CA THR A 85 -12.66 -23.36 24.85
C THR A 85 -11.29 -23.03 25.43
N SER A 86 -11.00 -23.57 26.61
CA SER A 86 -9.72 -23.39 27.30
C SER A 86 -9.10 -24.76 27.56
N ILE A 87 -7.87 -24.97 27.09
CA ILE A 87 -7.18 -26.26 27.20
C ILE A 87 -5.95 -26.07 28.10
N PRO A 88 -5.83 -26.83 29.21
CA PRO A 88 -4.63 -26.79 30.04
C PRO A 88 -3.39 -27.23 29.26
N VAL A 89 -2.28 -26.50 29.41
CA VAL A 89 -1.01 -26.82 28.75
C VAL A 89 -0.50 -28.21 29.18
N ASN A 90 -0.74 -28.63 30.42
CA ASN A 90 -0.40 -29.98 30.87
C ASN A 90 -1.19 -31.07 30.13
N THR A 91 -2.43 -30.80 29.74
CA THR A 91 -3.21 -31.69 28.89
C THR A 91 -2.58 -31.80 27.50
N LEU A 92 -2.17 -30.67 26.91
CA LEU A 92 -1.50 -30.66 25.60
C LEU A 92 -0.17 -31.42 25.64
N LYS A 93 0.63 -31.26 26.71
CA LYS A 93 1.85 -32.06 26.95
C LYS A 93 1.55 -33.55 27.06
N GLY A 94 0.48 -33.93 27.75
CA GLY A 94 0.01 -35.31 27.84
C GLY A 94 -0.36 -35.94 26.49
N LEU A 95 -0.71 -35.11 25.50
CA LEU A 95 -0.96 -35.52 24.11
C LEU A 95 0.31 -35.52 23.24
N GLY A 96 1.49 -35.31 23.82
CA GLY A 96 2.76 -35.27 23.10
C GLY A 96 3.13 -33.89 22.53
N ILE A 97 2.36 -32.84 22.82
CA ILE A 97 2.68 -31.46 22.41
C ILE A 97 3.60 -30.85 23.48
N ASN A 98 4.91 -31.10 23.36
CA ASN A 98 5.92 -30.61 24.30
C ASN A 98 6.51 -29.23 23.92
N GLY A 99 6.08 -28.66 22.80
CA GLY A 99 6.55 -27.37 22.29
C GLY A 99 5.41 -26.57 21.67
N THR A 100 5.55 -26.22 20.40
CA THR A 100 4.57 -25.42 19.66
C THR A 100 3.21 -26.11 19.57
N VAL A 101 2.15 -25.35 19.85
CA VAL A 101 0.77 -25.78 19.63
C VAL A 101 0.32 -25.33 18.25
N TYR A 102 0.17 -26.29 17.34
CA TYR A 102 -0.45 -26.08 16.03
C TYR A 102 -1.94 -26.40 16.13
N TYR A 103 -2.78 -25.59 15.49
CA TYR A 103 -4.23 -25.77 15.58
C TYR A 103 -4.97 -25.38 14.30
N GLY A 104 -6.21 -25.84 14.20
CA GLY A 104 -7.20 -25.40 13.20
C GLY A 104 -8.60 -25.79 13.64
N TYR A 105 -9.61 -25.25 12.97
CA TYR A 105 -11.02 -25.51 13.30
C TYR A 105 -11.70 -26.43 12.29
N ARG A 106 -12.75 -27.11 12.73
CA ARG A 106 -13.78 -27.69 11.87
C ARG A 106 -15.13 -27.14 12.30
N ALA A 107 -15.93 -26.72 11.34
CA ALA A 107 -17.22 -26.13 11.59
C ALA A 107 -18.32 -26.89 10.85
N TRP A 108 -19.45 -27.07 11.53
CA TRP A 108 -20.70 -27.57 10.97
C TRP A 108 -21.72 -26.45 10.98
N GLY A 109 -22.68 -26.51 10.07
CA GLY A 109 -23.75 -25.52 10.00
C GLY A 109 -24.95 -26.02 9.21
N PRO A 110 -25.88 -25.14 8.83
CA PRO A 110 -27.17 -25.57 8.29
C PRO A 110 -27.10 -26.40 7.00
N ASN A 111 -26.13 -26.13 6.11
CA ASN A 111 -25.92 -26.90 4.87
C ASN A 111 -25.22 -28.25 5.10
N TRP A 112 -24.59 -28.43 6.27
CA TRP A 112 -23.95 -29.69 6.68
C TRP A 112 -23.98 -29.84 8.22
N PRO A 113 -25.13 -30.25 8.80
CA PRO A 113 -25.27 -30.36 10.25
C PRO A 113 -24.38 -31.45 10.86
N TYR A 114 -24.03 -31.26 12.14
CA TYR A 114 -23.27 -32.26 12.88
C TYR A 114 -24.06 -33.56 13.05
N SER A 115 -23.37 -34.68 12.84
CA SER A 115 -23.85 -36.02 13.15
C SER A 115 -22.78 -36.75 13.96
N THR A 116 -23.20 -37.48 15.00
CA THR A 116 -22.30 -38.30 15.82
C THR A 116 -21.65 -39.44 15.03
N SER A 117 -22.21 -39.81 13.87
CA SER A 117 -21.67 -40.84 12.98
C SER A 117 -20.75 -40.26 11.89
N TRP A 118 -20.53 -38.95 11.87
CA TRP A 118 -19.59 -38.35 10.93
C TRP A 118 -18.15 -38.73 11.28
N THR A 119 -17.38 -39.08 10.26
CA THR A 119 -15.92 -39.24 10.34
C THR A 119 -15.25 -38.36 9.30
N LYS A 120 -13.97 -38.02 9.52
CA LYS A 120 -13.18 -37.24 8.55
C LYS A 120 -13.23 -37.91 7.18
N GLY A 121 -13.55 -37.12 6.16
CA GLY A 121 -13.69 -37.55 4.78
C GLY A 121 -15.03 -38.19 4.42
N SER A 122 -16.00 -38.23 5.34
CA SER A 122 -17.35 -38.74 5.06
C SER A 122 -18.29 -37.64 4.56
N SER A 123 -19.37 -38.04 3.88
CA SER A 123 -20.51 -37.17 3.49
C SER A 123 -21.63 -37.13 4.54
N VAL A 124 -21.46 -37.76 5.70
CA VAL A 124 -22.54 -37.89 6.69
C VAL A 124 -22.98 -36.51 7.18
N GLY A 125 -24.28 -36.24 7.12
CA GLY A 125 -24.86 -34.95 7.47
C GLY A 125 -24.86 -33.91 6.35
N PHE A 126 -24.28 -34.20 5.18
CA PHE A 126 -24.30 -33.28 4.04
C PHE A 126 -25.72 -33.06 3.53
N ILE A 127 -26.09 -31.79 3.27
CA ILE A 127 -27.34 -31.40 2.62
C ILE A 127 -27.04 -30.73 1.28
N SER A 128 -26.20 -29.70 1.28
CA SER A 128 -25.76 -28.97 0.08
C SER A 128 -24.40 -28.31 0.29
N ASP A 129 -23.67 -28.01 -0.79
CA ASP A 129 -22.39 -27.26 -0.69
C ASP A 129 -22.61 -25.79 -0.34
N VAL A 130 -23.77 -25.25 -0.72
CA VAL A 130 -24.27 -23.93 -0.32
C VAL A 130 -25.77 -24.01 -0.07
N ASP A 131 -26.29 -23.37 0.98
CA ASP A 131 -27.72 -23.27 1.23
C ASP A 131 -28.31 -21.93 0.76
N ALA A 132 -29.62 -21.74 0.95
CA ALA A 132 -30.33 -20.52 0.53
C ALA A 132 -29.87 -19.26 1.28
N ALA A 133 -29.22 -19.40 2.43
CA ALA A 133 -28.65 -18.30 3.20
C ALA A 133 -27.16 -18.06 2.88
N GLY A 134 -26.59 -18.80 1.92
CA GLY A 134 -25.20 -18.69 1.51
C GLY A 134 -24.21 -19.39 2.45
N ASN A 135 -24.67 -20.24 3.38
CA ASN A 135 -23.76 -21.00 4.24
C ASN A 135 -23.02 -22.06 3.43
N ARG A 136 -21.70 -22.18 3.63
CA ARG A 136 -20.82 -23.11 2.89
C ARG A 136 -20.02 -24.02 3.81
N PHE A 137 -20.57 -24.42 4.95
CA PHE A 137 -19.86 -25.26 5.91
C PHE A 137 -19.46 -26.60 5.29
N ASN A 138 -18.21 -27.01 5.52
CA ASN A 138 -17.74 -28.35 5.19
C ASN A 138 -16.78 -28.83 6.28
N PRO A 139 -17.20 -29.76 7.15
CA PRO A 139 -16.38 -30.23 8.26
C PRO A 139 -15.20 -31.09 7.82
N ASN A 140 -15.12 -31.54 6.56
CA ASN A 140 -13.94 -32.24 6.04
C ASN A 140 -12.78 -31.27 5.80
N LYS A 141 -13.02 -29.97 5.71
CA LYS A 141 -11.98 -28.96 5.54
C LYS A 141 -11.53 -28.46 6.90
N LEU A 142 -10.23 -28.56 7.18
CA LEU A 142 -9.62 -27.88 8.32
C LEU A 142 -9.45 -26.39 7.99
N LEU A 143 -9.86 -25.55 8.93
CA LEU A 143 -9.93 -24.10 8.76
C LEU A 143 -8.86 -23.42 9.61
N ILE A 144 -8.16 -22.47 8.99
CA ILE A 144 -7.25 -21.54 9.63
C ILE A 144 -8.08 -20.56 10.47
N ASP A 145 -7.55 -20.18 11.63
CA ASP A 145 -8.11 -19.11 12.44
C ASP A 145 -7.86 -17.76 11.76
N PRO A 146 -8.90 -16.95 11.46
CA PRO A 146 -8.72 -15.61 10.92
C PRO A 146 -7.86 -14.68 11.80
N TYR A 147 -7.72 -14.99 13.10
CA TYR A 147 -6.91 -14.27 14.07
C TYR A 147 -5.59 -14.98 14.42
N ALA A 148 -5.17 -16.00 13.66
CA ALA A 148 -3.85 -16.62 13.85
C ALA A 148 -2.74 -15.58 13.63
N LEU A 149 -1.86 -15.42 14.63
CA LEU A 149 -0.74 -14.47 14.53
C LEU A 149 0.45 -15.00 13.72
N GLU A 150 0.50 -16.31 13.49
CA GLU A 150 1.36 -16.96 12.50
C GLU A 150 0.66 -18.20 11.92
N ILE A 151 0.97 -18.49 10.65
CA ILE A 151 0.59 -19.73 9.96
C ILE A 151 1.84 -20.58 9.72
N SER A 152 1.67 -21.90 9.69
CA SER A 152 2.77 -22.85 9.58
C SER A 152 3.39 -23.01 8.18
N HIS A 153 2.58 -22.91 7.13
CA HIS A 153 2.91 -23.13 5.72
C HIS A 153 1.69 -22.76 4.86
N ASP A 154 1.87 -22.62 3.55
CA ASP A 154 0.78 -22.22 2.65
C ASP A 154 -0.07 -23.41 2.14
N PRO A 155 -1.31 -23.17 1.66
CA PRO A 155 -2.19 -24.21 1.11
C PRO A 155 -1.50 -25.14 0.11
N THR A 156 -0.76 -24.58 -0.85
CA THR A 156 0.18 -25.34 -1.69
C THR A 156 1.62 -24.99 -1.33
N ASN A 157 2.49 -25.99 -1.36
CA ASN A 157 3.88 -25.87 -0.91
C ASN A 157 4.73 -26.94 -1.61
N PRO A 158 6.07 -26.96 -1.43
CA PRO A 158 6.94 -27.89 -2.16
C PRO A 158 6.66 -29.38 -1.94
N THR A 159 5.93 -29.73 -0.88
CA THR A 159 5.55 -31.13 -0.60
C THR A 159 4.16 -31.50 -1.11
N TRP A 160 3.35 -30.51 -1.50
CA TRP A 160 1.99 -30.70 -1.98
C TRP A 160 1.48 -29.48 -2.75
N THR A 161 1.27 -29.65 -4.05
CA THR A 161 0.88 -28.57 -4.97
C THR A 161 -0.56 -28.71 -5.48
N ASP A 162 -1.36 -29.63 -4.92
CA ASP A 162 -2.74 -29.88 -5.35
C ASP A 162 -3.74 -29.13 -4.45
N ASP A 163 -4.26 -28.01 -4.93
CA ASP A 163 -5.21 -27.17 -4.20
C ASP A 163 -6.64 -27.74 -4.16
N THR A 164 -6.95 -28.76 -4.96
CA THR A 164 -8.29 -29.38 -5.02
C THR A 164 -8.74 -29.99 -3.69
N ILE A 165 -7.79 -30.28 -2.79
CA ILE A 165 -8.08 -30.74 -1.43
C ILE A 165 -8.90 -29.73 -0.62
N TYR A 166 -8.81 -28.43 -0.93
CA TYR A 166 -9.56 -27.36 -0.27
C TYR A 166 -10.90 -27.09 -0.95
N ALA A 167 -11.14 -27.65 -2.14
CA ALA A 167 -12.33 -27.41 -2.92
C ALA A 167 -13.57 -28.12 -2.32
N THR A 168 -14.72 -27.47 -2.49
CA THR A 168 -16.06 -28.04 -2.26
C THR A 168 -16.61 -28.71 -3.54
N GLY A 169 -17.91 -29.02 -3.57
CA GLY A 169 -18.55 -29.60 -4.75
C GLY A 169 -18.44 -31.13 -4.81
N ALA A 170 -19.11 -31.72 -5.80
CA ALA A 170 -19.36 -33.16 -5.86
C ALA A 170 -18.10 -34.03 -5.78
N THR A 171 -17.05 -33.59 -6.46
CA THR A 171 -15.79 -34.31 -6.55
C THR A 171 -14.94 -34.21 -5.28
N TYR A 172 -14.95 -33.05 -4.61
CA TYR A 172 -13.91 -32.71 -3.63
C TYR A 172 -14.43 -32.56 -2.19
N ARG A 173 -15.73 -32.40 -1.98
CA ARG A 173 -16.30 -32.06 -0.66
C ARG A 173 -15.96 -33.07 0.45
N ASN A 174 -15.75 -34.32 0.08
CA ASN A 174 -15.45 -35.42 1.00
C ASN A 174 -13.94 -35.61 1.23
N ILE A 175 -13.07 -34.81 0.62
CA ILE A 175 -11.62 -34.92 0.87
C ILE A 175 -11.31 -34.21 2.19
N ASP A 176 -10.68 -34.94 3.13
CA ASP A 176 -10.19 -34.39 4.38
C ASP A 176 -8.90 -33.60 4.17
N SER A 177 -8.92 -32.29 4.43
CA SER A 177 -7.72 -31.45 4.31
C SER A 177 -6.81 -31.46 5.54
N GLY A 178 -7.19 -32.11 6.65
CA GLY A 178 -6.54 -31.95 7.96
C GLY A 178 -5.01 -32.12 7.99
N THR A 179 -4.47 -33.13 7.31
CA THR A 179 -3.02 -33.38 7.28
C THR A 179 -2.25 -32.45 6.35
N LYS A 180 -2.94 -31.67 5.51
CA LYS A 180 -2.37 -30.86 4.43
C LYS A 180 -2.57 -29.36 4.66
N ALA A 181 -3.74 -28.99 5.19
CA ALA A 181 -4.13 -27.62 5.46
C ALA A 181 -3.12 -26.89 6.36
N PRO A 182 -2.90 -25.59 6.13
CA PRO A 182 -2.14 -24.74 7.04
C PRO A 182 -2.68 -24.80 8.48
N LYS A 183 -1.79 -24.61 9.45
CA LYS A 183 -2.15 -24.55 10.87
C LYS A 183 -1.87 -23.17 11.41
N GLY A 184 -2.79 -22.66 12.23
CA GLY A 184 -2.49 -21.54 13.11
C GLY A 184 -1.48 -21.97 14.16
N ILE A 185 -0.67 -21.03 14.63
CA ILE A 185 0.34 -21.23 15.66
C ILE A 185 -0.01 -20.40 16.88
N VAL A 186 -0.10 -21.05 18.04
CA VAL A 186 -0.27 -20.33 19.31
C VAL A 186 1.06 -19.73 19.72
N LEU A 187 1.19 -18.42 19.62
CA LEU A 187 2.42 -17.71 19.96
C LEU A 187 2.52 -17.40 21.45
N THR A 188 3.73 -17.49 21.98
CA THR A 188 4.08 -16.88 23.26
C THR A 188 4.31 -15.38 23.08
N THR A 189 4.27 -14.62 24.18
CA THR A 189 4.57 -13.18 24.14
C THR A 189 5.94 -12.91 23.52
N ASN A 190 5.97 -12.06 22.50
CA ASN A 190 7.19 -11.66 21.82
C ASN A 190 7.73 -10.33 22.40
N THR A 191 8.93 -10.37 22.97
CA THR A 191 9.59 -9.23 23.63
C THR A 191 10.52 -8.41 22.74
N GLN A 192 10.64 -8.74 21.44
CA GLN A 192 11.45 -7.97 20.49
C GLN A 192 10.97 -6.51 20.46
N SER A 193 11.89 -5.56 20.57
CA SER A 193 11.57 -4.15 20.44
C SER A 193 11.31 -3.78 18.97
N ILE A 194 10.39 -2.86 18.74
CA ILE A 194 10.15 -2.21 17.44
C ILE A 194 10.92 -0.89 17.29
N GLY A 195 11.76 -0.50 18.25
CA GLY A 195 12.38 0.83 18.26
C GLY A 195 11.40 1.95 18.60
N THR A 196 11.70 3.19 18.18
CA THR A 196 10.82 4.36 18.38
C THR A 196 10.27 4.81 17.03
N LYS A 197 8.94 4.84 16.89
CA LYS A 197 8.29 5.29 15.66
C LYS A 197 8.70 6.73 15.29
N PRO A 198 9.06 7.00 14.03
CA PRO A 198 9.26 8.38 13.57
C PRO A 198 7.99 9.24 13.72
N THR A 199 8.17 10.49 14.15
CA THR A 199 7.07 11.46 14.32
C THR A 199 6.99 12.50 13.19
N ARG A 200 7.76 12.32 12.13
CA ARG A 200 7.82 13.27 11.00
C ARG A 200 6.47 13.38 10.28
N ALA A 201 6.11 14.60 9.86
CA ALA A 201 4.90 14.86 9.07
C ALA A 201 4.95 14.20 7.69
N GLN A 202 3.80 13.76 7.17
CA GLN A 202 3.72 13.10 5.85
C GLN A 202 4.20 14.02 4.71
N LYS A 203 3.97 15.34 4.79
CA LYS A 203 4.46 16.31 3.80
C LYS A 203 5.98 16.30 3.61
N ASP A 204 6.72 15.86 4.63
CA ASP A 204 8.19 15.79 4.62
C ASP A 204 8.70 14.38 4.27
N ASP A 205 7.78 13.45 3.96
CA ASP A 205 8.13 12.12 3.51
C ASP A 205 8.46 12.06 2.01
N VAL A 206 9.25 11.04 1.69
CA VAL A 206 9.59 10.49 0.38
C VAL A 206 9.48 8.98 0.55
N ILE A 207 8.45 8.42 -0.09
CA ILE A 207 8.05 7.02 0.03
C ILE A 207 8.83 6.19 -1.00
N TYR A 208 9.30 5.02 -0.59
CA TYR A 208 9.99 4.05 -1.44
C TYR A 208 9.23 2.73 -1.45
N GLU A 209 8.48 2.48 -2.52
CA GLU A 209 7.70 1.26 -2.71
C GLU A 209 8.65 0.12 -3.11
N VAL A 210 8.64 -1.01 -2.39
CA VAL A 210 9.52 -2.14 -2.72
C VAL A 210 8.96 -3.48 -2.26
N HIS A 211 9.24 -4.53 -3.02
CA HIS A 211 9.00 -5.90 -2.56
C HIS A 211 10.08 -6.34 -1.56
N VAL A 212 9.71 -6.84 -0.37
CA VAL A 212 10.66 -7.23 0.69
C VAL A 212 11.71 -8.25 0.21
N ARG A 213 11.28 -9.30 -0.49
CA ARG A 213 12.17 -10.27 -1.13
C ARG A 213 13.06 -9.62 -2.21
N GLY A 214 12.46 -8.97 -3.20
CA GLY A 214 13.17 -8.30 -4.29
C GLY A 214 14.19 -7.25 -3.85
N LEU A 215 14.00 -6.61 -2.69
CA LEU A 215 14.92 -5.61 -2.15
C LEU A 215 16.36 -6.15 -1.97
N THR A 216 16.50 -7.42 -1.59
CA THR A 216 17.82 -7.99 -1.22
C THR A 216 18.15 -9.34 -1.83
N MET A 217 17.24 -9.99 -2.55
CA MET A 217 17.49 -11.35 -3.07
C MET A 217 18.74 -11.44 -3.98
N ASN A 218 18.96 -10.40 -4.79
CA ASN A 218 20.12 -10.28 -5.69
C ASN A 218 21.34 -9.58 -5.05
N ASP A 219 21.27 -9.19 -3.78
CA ASP A 219 22.32 -8.39 -3.17
C ASP A 219 23.43 -9.23 -2.54
N THR A 220 24.60 -9.19 -3.18
CA THR A 220 25.79 -9.91 -2.71
C THR A 220 26.40 -9.33 -1.44
N SER A 221 26.09 -8.08 -1.07
CA SER A 221 26.52 -7.47 0.20
C SER A 221 25.76 -7.99 1.43
N ILE A 222 24.63 -8.67 1.22
CA ILE A 222 23.85 -9.35 2.26
C ILE A 222 24.30 -10.81 2.37
N PRO A 223 24.49 -11.36 3.59
CA PRO A 223 24.74 -12.78 3.79
C PRO A 223 23.68 -13.64 3.08
N ALA A 224 24.11 -14.70 2.39
CA ALA A 224 23.23 -15.49 1.52
C ALA A 224 21.96 -16.01 2.22
N SER A 225 22.06 -16.40 3.51
CA SER A 225 20.93 -16.90 4.31
C SER A 225 19.90 -15.82 4.68
N LEU A 226 20.22 -14.54 4.51
CA LEU A 226 19.34 -13.41 4.84
C LEU A 226 18.80 -12.71 3.58
N ARG A 227 19.26 -13.09 2.39
CA ARG A 227 18.81 -12.47 1.14
C ARG A 227 17.33 -12.74 0.91
N GLY A 228 16.60 -11.69 0.55
CA GLY A 228 15.18 -11.75 0.28
C GLY A 228 14.32 -12.03 1.50
N THR A 229 14.77 -11.62 2.69
CA THR A 229 14.06 -11.79 3.96
C THR A 229 13.88 -10.48 4.72
N TYR A 230 13.03 -10.47 5.77
CA TYR A 230 12.89 -9.33 6.68
C TYR A 230 14.23 -8.93 7.30
N ALA A 231 15.05 -9.90 7.74
CA ALA A 231 16.39 -9.62 8.24
C ALA A 231 17.29 -8.95 7.19
N GLY A 232 17.25 -9.41 5.94
CA GLY A 232 17.95 -8.79 4.82
C GLY A 232 17.48 -7.36 4.56
N ALA A 233 16.17 -7.13 4.55
CA ALA A 233 15.58 -5.79 4.39
C ALA A 233 16.01 -4.84 5.53
N GLY A 234 16.06 -5.31 6.78
CA GLY A 234 16.57 -4.53 7.91
C GLY A 234 18.02 -4.08 7.73
N LEU A 235 18.88 -4.93 7.14
CA LEU A 235 20.26 -4.58 6.80
C LEU A 235 20.37 -3.52 5.69
N LYS A 236 19.30 -3.27 4.92
CA LYS A 236 19.23 -2.21 3.90
C LYS A 236 18.74 -0.87 4.40
N ALA A 237 18.33 -0.75 5.67
CA ALA A 237 17.84 0.52 6.22
C ALA A 237 18.85 1.67 6.03
N SER A 238 20.14 1.41 6.25
CA SER A 238 21.21 2.42 6.07
C SER A 238 21.43 2.83 4.60
N TYR A 239 21.26 1.90 3.65
CA TYR A 239 21.29 2.22 2.22
C TYR A 239 20.15 3.16 1.86
N LEU A 240 18.91 2.84 2.26
CA LEU A 240 17.74 3.70 1.98
C LEU A 240 17.86 5.06 2.67
N ALA A 241 18.40 5.11 3.90
CA ALA A 241 18.70 6.37 4.57
C ALA A 241 19.73 7.21 3.77
N SER A 242 20.77 6.57 3.24
CA SER A 242 21.79 7.22 2.39
C SER A 242 21.24 7.69 1.03
N LEU A 243 20.21 7.00 0.51
CA LEU A 243 19.47 7.44 -0.67
C LEU A 243 18.62 8.69 -0.36
N GLY A 244 18.28 8.88 0.91
CA GLY A 244 17.49 10.01 1.41
C GLY A 244 16.02 9.65 1.66
N ILE A 245 15.65 8.39 1.49
CA ILE A 245 14.30 7.85 1.74
C ILE A 245 13.93 8.03 3.21
N THR A 246 12.64 8.17 3.45
CA THR A 246 12.11 8.50 4.78
C THR A 246 10.95 7.59 5.19
N ALA A 247 10.28 6.95 4.23
CA ALA A 247 9.34 5.86 4.46
C ALA A 247 9.59 4.77 3.42
N VAL A 248 9.62 3.51 3.86
CA VAL A 248 9.57 2.35 2.97
C VAL A 248 8.15 1.81 2.97
N GLU A 249 7.58 1.59 1.80
CA GLU A 249 6.28 0.95 1.61
C GLU A 249 6.53 -0.45 1.05
N PHE A 250 6.29 -1.48 1.86
CA PHE A 250 6.42 -2.84 1.39
C PHE A 250 5.16 -3.28 0.67
N LEU A 251 5.31 -3.94 -0.48
CA LEU A 251 4.27 -4.80 -1.06
C LEU A 251 3.78 -5.82 -0.01
N PRO A 252 2.62 -6.48 -0.22
CA PRO A 252 1.98 -7.31 0.79
C PRO A 252 2.93 -8.25 1.55
N VAL A 253 2.89 -8.17 2.88
CA VAL A 253 3.67 -9.01 3.82
C VAL A 253 2.80 -9.76 4.83
N GLN A 254 1.49 -9.58 4.77
CA GLN A 254 0.55 -10.52 5.38
C GLN A 254 0.69 -11.87 4.68
N GLU A 255 0.35 -12.98 5.33
CA GLU A 255 0.54 -14.31 4.74
C GLU A 255 -0.17 -14.43 3.39
N ILE A 256 0.54 -14.94 2.38
CA ILE A 256 0.07 -15.11 1.01
C ILE A 256 0.41 -16.52 0.52
N GLN A 257 -0.17 -16.97 -0.60
CA GLN A 257 0.26 -18.19 -1.25
C GLN A 257 1.57 -17.93 -2.01
N ASN A 258 2.71 -18.46 -1.56
CA ASN A 258 4.01 -18.32 -2.25
C ASN A 258 5.03 -19.45 -1.97
N ASP A 259 4.75 -20.42 -1.09
CA ASP A 259 5.69 -21.48 -0.70
C ASP A 259 6.11 -22.39 -1.88
N ASP A 260 5.26 -22.57 -2.90
CA ASP A 260 5.48 -23.48 -4.03
C ASP A 260 6.09 -22.84 -5.30
N ILE A 261 6.37 -21.54 -5.28
CA ILE A 261 7.00 -20.80 -6.40
C ILE A 261 8.26 -21.51 -6.93
N ASP A 262 9.10 -22.02 -6.04
CA ASP A 262 10.37 -22.65 -6.44
C ASP A 262 10.22 -24.12 -6.86
N VAL A 263 9.01 -24.70 -6.86
CA VAL A 263 8.78 -26.07 -7.35
C VAL A 263 9.08 -26.16 -8.85
N LEU A 264 8.75 -25.12 -9.60
CA LEU A 264 9.06 -24.99 -11.02
C LEU A 264 10.01 -23.79 -11.23
N PRO A 265 11.32 -23.95 -10.95
CA PRO A 265 12.26 -22.84 -10.77
C PRO A 265 12.56 -21.99 -12.03
N THR A 266 12.03 -22.38 -13.18
CA THR A 266 12.17 -21.65 -14.46
C THR A 266 10.81 -21.43 -15.12
N SER A 267 9.77 -21.21 -14.32
CA SER A 267 8.39 -21.04 -14.72
C SER A 267 7.79 -19.88 -13.92
N THR A 268 6.71 -19.31 -14.45
CA THR A 268 5.85 -18.35 -13.73
C THR A 268 4.48 -18.95 -13.39
N LEU A 269 4.31 -20.24 -13.68
CA LEU A 269 3.05 -20.95 -13.50
C LEU A 269 2.74 -21.09 -12.02
N ASN A 270 1.61 -20.52 -11.60
CA ASN A 270 1.12 -20.46 -10.22
C ASN A 270 1.96 -19.61 -9.28
N ASP A 271 2.90 -18.81 -9.80
CA ASP A 271 3.69 -17.91 -8.99
C ASP A 271 2.86 -16.69 -8.57
N ASN A 272 3.00 -16.30 -7.31
CA ASN A 272 2.44 -15.09 -6.75
C ASN A 272 3.56 -14.32 -6.05
N TYR A 273 4.31 -13.57 -6.85
CA TYR A 273 5.42 -12.78 -6.34
C TYR A 273 4.90 -11.54 -5.60
N TRP A 274 3.99 -10.75 -6.19
CA TRP A 274 3.54 -9.52 -5.55
C TRP A 274 2.80 -9.72 -4.22
N GLY A 275 2.00 -10.78 -4.10
CA GLY A 275 1.32 -11.09 -2.85
C GLY A 275 -0.06 -10.49 -2.65
N TYR A 276 -0.75 -10.04 -3.69
CA TYR A 276 -2.13 -9.54 -3.57
C TYR A 276 -3.16 -10.67 -3.46
N MET A 277 -2.91 -11.67 -2.60
CA MET A 277 -3.77 -12.83 -2.34
C MET A 277 -3.66 -13.23 -0.86
N THR A 278 -4.14 -12.37 0.04
CA THR A 278 -3.92 -12.52 1.49
C THR A 278 -4.70 -13.71 2.07
N LEU A 279 -3.99 -14.65 2.69
CA LEU A 279 -4.53 -15.83 3.37
C LEU A 279 -4.92 -15.53 4.82
N ASN A 280 -4.17 -14.64 5.49
CA ASN A 280 -4.43 -14.23 6.87
C ASN A 280 -3.88 -12.84 7.18
N TYR A 281 -4.72 -12.01 7.80
CA TYR A 281 -4.43 -10.59 7.99
C TYR A 281 -3.50 -10.26 9.16
N PHE A 282 -3.15 -11.22 10.02
CA PHE A 282 -2.31 -10.99 11.21
C PHE A 282 -0.91 -11.59 11.07
N SER A 283 -0.76 -12.62 10.24
CA SER A 283 0.46 -13.39 10.11
C SER A 283 1.45 -12.70 9.15
N PRO A 284 2.70 -12.43 9.57
CA PRO A 284 3.76 -12.03 8.65
C PRO A 284 4.25 -13.22 7.82
N ASP A 285 4.35 -13.03 6.51
CA ASP A 285 4.72 -14.05 5.53
C ASP A 285 5.95 -14.88 5.96
N ARG A 286 5.77 -16.19 6.08
CA ARG A 286 6.82 -17.11 6.56
C ARG A 286 7.92 -17.30 5.51
N ARG A 287 7.63 -17.25 4.21
CA ARG A 287 8.63 -17.37 3.15
C ARG A 287 9.63 -16.22 3.21
N TYR A 288 9.17 -15.01 3.53
CA TYR A 288 9.98 -13.80 3.70
C TYR A 288 10.75 -13.75 5.03
N SER A 289 10.65 -14.75 5.91
CA SER A 289 11.50 -14.83 7.11
C SER A 289 12.71 -15.75 6.92
N SER A 290 13.87 -15.32 7.40
CA SER A 290 15.05 -16.20 7.50
C SER A 290 14.89 -17.22 8.63
N ASN A 291 14.27 -16.82 9.75
CA ASN A 291 13.91 -17.70 10.84
C ASN A 291 12.48 -18.24 10.67
N LYS A 292 12.36 -19.40 10.01
CA LYS A 292 11.07 -20.08 9.79
C LYS A 292 10.57 -20.90 10.97
N ALA A 293 11.15 -20.78 12.16
CA ALA A 293 10.61 -21.42 13.36
C ALA A 293 9.27 -20.76 13.80
N PRO A 294 8.42 -21.42 14.58
CA PRO A 294 7.25 -20.79 15.20
C PRO A 294 7.63 -19.55 16.03
N GLY A 295 7.00 -18.40 15.76
CA GLY A 295 7.34 -17.09 16.34
C GLY A 295 8.49 -16.37 15.65
N GLY A 296 9.17 -17.03 14.70
CA GLY A 296 10.33 -16.52 13.99
C GLY A 296 9.99 -15.36 13.03
N PRO A 297 9.02 -15.51 12.11
CA PRO A 297 8.55 -14.42 11.25
C PRO A 297 8.14 -13.18 12.04
N THR A 298 7.35 -13.35 13.11
CA THR A 298 6.90 -12.24 13.98
C THR A 298 8.09 -11.52 14.63
N HIS A 299 9.04 -12.28 15.19
CA HIS A 299 10.24 -11.71 15.79
C HIS A 299 11.09 -10.95 14.75
N GLU A 300 11.34 -11.57 13.60
CA GLU A 300 12.20 -11.00 12.56
C GLU A 300 11.59 -9.76 11.93
N PHE A 301 10.27 -9.73 11.72
CA PHE A 301 9.56 -8.54 11.25
C PHE A 301 9.71 -7.36 12.22
N LYS A 302 9.51 -7.58 13.53
CA LYS A 302 9.73 -6.54 14.55
C LYS A 302 11.17 -6.03 14.57
N ALA A 303 12.14 -6.92 14.39
CA ALA A 303 13.55 -6.54 14.28
C ALA A 303 13.84 -5.72 13.02
N MET A 304 13.23 -6.05 11.88
CA MET A 304 13.30 -5.27 10.64
C MET A 304 12.73 -3.86 10.85
N VAL A 305 11.53 -3.75 11.41
CA VAL A 305 10.89 -2.46 11.70
C VAL A 305 11.78 -1.62 12.63
N LYS A 306 12.34 -2.22 13.67
CA LYS A 306 13.31 -1.54 14.54
C LYS A 306 14.50 -1.01 13.75
N ALA A 307 15.07 -1.78 12.83
CA ALA A 307 16.22 -1.35 12.04
C ALA A 307 15.90 -0.12 11.17
N PHE A 308 14.68 -0.05 10.60
CA PHE A 308 14.21 1.15 9.88
C PHE A 308 13.97 2.34 10.82
N HIS A 309 13.31 2.13 11.96
CA HIS A 309 13.09 3.17 12.97
C HIS A 309 14.39 3.74 13.53
N ASP A 310 15.41 2.91 13.75
CA ASP A 310 16.74 3.34 14.20
C ASP A 310 17.43 4.26 13.16
N GLN A 311 17.03 4.19 11.89
CA GLN A 311 17.46 5.10 10.81
C GLN A 311 16.47 6.28 10.59
N GLY A 312 15.42 6.39 11.41
CA GLY A 312 14.37 7.40 11.25
C GLY A 312 13.46 7.18 10.03
N ILE A 313 13.45 5.97 9.48
CA ILE A 313 12.62 5.57 8.34
C ILE A 313 11.32 4.96 8.87
N LYS A 314 10.19 5.44 8.35
CA LYS A 314 8.87 4.85 8.62
C LYS A 314 8.69 3.56 7.83
N VAL A 315 7.90 2.62 8.35
CA VAL A 315 7.49 1.41 7.64
C VAL A 315 6.00 1.46 7.34
N TYR A 316 5.66 1.49 6.06
CA TYR A 316 4.29 1.32 5.55
C TYR A 316 4.11 -0.08 4.97
N LEU A 317 2.90 -0.60 5.09
CA LEU A 317 2.51 -1.85 4.46
C LEU A 317 1.41 -1.61 3.43
N ASP A 318 1.56 -2.23 2.27
CA ASP A 318 0.46 -2.46 1.35
C ASP A 318 -0.45 -3.56 1.91
N VAL A 319 -1.75 -3.27 2.06
CA VAL A 319 -2.73 -4.14 2.71
C VAL A 319 -3.96 -4.35 1.84
N VAL A 320 -4.40 -5.61 1.77
CA VAL A 320 -5.40 -6.07 0.81
C VAL A 320 -6.64 -6.57 1.52
N TYR A 321 -7.50 -5.65 1.98
CA TYR A 321 -8.74 -5.98 2.70
C TYR A 321 -9.99 -6.03 1.79
N ASN A 322 -9.81 -5.84 0.48
CA ASN A 322 -10.91 -5.79 -0.48
C ASN A 322 -11.34 -7.19 -0.97
N HIS A 323 -10.44 -8.18 -0.96
CA HIS A 323 -10.70 -9.60 -1.25
C HIS A 323 -9.83 -10.51 -0.38
N THR A 324 -9.84 -11.82 -0.62
CA THR A 324 -9.04 -12.80 0.14
C THR A 324 -8.37 -13.82 -0.78
N GLY A 325 -7.37 -14.53 -0.28
CA GLY A 325 -6.75 -15.66 -0.96
C GLY A 325 -7.64 -16.90 -1.13
N GLU A 326 -8.85 -16.94 -0.53
CA GLU A 326 -9.82 -18.01 -0.82
C GLU A 326 -10.54 -17.80 -2.17
N GLY A 327 -10.35 -16.65 -2.84
CA GLY A 327 -10.88 -16.35 -4.18
C GLY A 327 -12.41 -16.40 -4.31
N GLY A 328 -12.88 -16.66 -5.53
CA GLY A 328 -14.29 -16.86 -5.86
C GLY A 328 -14.65 -18.30 -6.20
N ALA A 329 -15.76 -18.48 -6.92
CA ALA A 329 -16.09 -19.77 -7.54
C ALA A 329 -15.02 -20.14 -8.58
N TRP A 330 -14.68 -21.41 -8.69
CA TRP A 330 -13.77 -21.89 -9.73
C TRP A 330 -14.33 -21.73 -11.15
N SER A 331 -15.66 -21.62 -11.27
CA SER A 331 -16.37 -21.41 -12.52
C SER A 331 -17.56 -20.49 -12.29
N SER A 332 -17.87 -19.66 -13.28
CA SER A 332 -19.07 -18.81 -13.27
C SER A 332 -20.39 -19.61 -13.36
N THR A 333 -20.34 -20.88 -13.79
CA THR A 333 -21.51 -21.73 -13.95
C THR A 333 -21.71 -22.74 -12.83
N ASP A 334 -20.65 -23.08 -12.09
CA ASP A 334 -20.71 -24.00 -10.96
C ASP A 334 -20.54 -23.26 -9.64
N LYS A 335 -21.67 -23.02 -8.98
CA LYS A 335 -21.73 -22.32 -7.70
C LYS A 335 -21.34 -23.21 -6.51
N THR A 336 -21.05 -24.49 -6.74
CA THR A 336 -20.76 -25.47 -5.68
C THR A 336 -19.27 -25.60 -5.37
N VAL A 337 -18.37 -25.18 -6.27
CA VAL A 337 -16.91 -25.38 -6.14
C VAL A 337 -16.22 -24.06 -5.77
N TYR A 338 -15.77 -23.99 -4.52
CA TYR A 338 -15.01 -22.89 -3.93
C TYR A 338 -13.87 -23.46 -3.09
N ASN A 339 -12.79 -22.71 -2.95
CA ASN A 339 -11.77 -23.00 -1.94
C ASN A 339 -12.29 -22.65 -0.54
N LEU A 340 -12.00 -23.53 0.41
CA LEU A 340 -12.50 -23.42 1.77
C LEU A 340 -11.43 -23.87 2.78
N PHE A 341 -10.75 -22.89 3.36
CA PHE A 341 -9.66 -23.11 4.31
C PHE A 341 -9.59 -22.07 5.43
N SER A 342 -10.45 -21.04 5.46
CA SER A 342 -10.51 -20.04 6.52
C SER A 342 -11.92 -19.45 6.65
N PHE A 343 -12.12 -18.20 6.22
CA PHE A 343 -13.33 -17.39 6.38
C PHE A 343 -14.59 -18.09 5.88
N ARG A 344 -14.52 -18.69 4.68
CA ARG A 344 -15.67 -19.30 4.00
C ARG A 344 -16.26 -20.45 4.79
N GLY A 345 -15.39 -21.26 5.38
CA GLY A 345 -15.77 -22.42 6.18
C GLY A 345 -16.28 -22.07 7.57
N LEU A 346 -15.98 -20.87 8.07
CA LEU A 346 -16.43 -20.39 9.38
C LEU A 346 -17.76 -19.66 9.29
N ASP A 347 -17.91 -18.71 8.36
CA ASP A 347 -19.14 -17.92 8.20
C ASP A 347 -19.16 -17.16 6.85
N ASN A 348 -19.32 -17.88 5.73
CA ASN A 348 -19.29 -17.29 4.37
C ASN A 348 -20.15 -16.00 4.23
N PRO A 349 -21.43 -15.95 4.66
CA PRO A 349 -22.25 -14.75 4.51
C PRO A 349 -21.82 -13.57 5.39
N THR A 350 -20.98 -13.79 6.41
CA THR A 350 -20.43 -12.71 7.22
C THR A 350 -19.20 -12.08 6.57
N TYR A 351 -18.32 -12.91 6.00
CA TYR A 351 -17.02 -12.45 5.50
C TYR A 351 -17.02 -12.09 4.01
N TYR A 352 -17.96 -12.59 3.22
CA TYR A 352 -18.05 -12.29 1.79
C TYR A 352 -19.35 -11.57 1.46
N GLU A 353 -19.26 -10.60 0.55
CA GLU A 353 -20.45 -10.00 -0.04
C GLU A 353 -21.05 -11.00 -1.06
N LEU A 354 -22.34 -11.31 -0.94
CA LEU A 354 -22.99 -12.33 -1.78
C LEU A 354 -23.96 -11.71 -2.79
N SER A 355 -24.17 -12.42 -3.89
CA SER A 355 -25.22 -12.15 -4.88
C SER A 355 -26.63 -12.24 -4.27
N THR A 356 -27.65 -11.76 -4.99
CA THR A 356 -29.02 -11.63 -4.46
C THR A 356 -29.63 -12.97 -4.06
N ASP A 357 -29.22 -14.06 -4.71
CA ASP A 357 -29.62 -15.43 -4.40
C ASP A 357 -28.75 -16.08 -3.30
N ASN A 358 -27.75 -15.36 -2.78
CA ASN A 358 -26.70 -15.83 -1.88
C ASN A 358 -25.88 -17.02 -2.39
N GLN A 359 -25.97 -17.34 -3.69
CA GLN A 359 -25.31 -18.52 -4.25
C GLN A 359 -23.91 -18.23 -4.81
N SER A 360 -23.59 -16.97 -5.09
CA SER A 360 -22.28 -16.53 -5.59
C SER A 360 -21.75 -15.35 -4.79
N SER A 361 -20.45 -15.05 -4.90
CA SER A 361 -19.91 -13.77 -4.40
C SER A 361 -20.32 -12.60 -5.32
N TYR A 362 -20.49 -11.42 -4.75
CA TYR A 362 -20.49 -10.15 -5.48
C TYR A 362 -19.05 -9.64 -5.56
N ASP A 363 -18.64 -9.02 -6.68
CA ASP A 363 -17.22 -8.72 -6.92
C ASP A 363 -16.99 -7.36 -7.61
N ASN A 364 -16.09 -6.58 -7.03
CA ASN A 364 -15.53 -5.32 -7.54
C ASN A 364 -14.01 -5.29 -7.46
N THR A 365 -13.37 -6.44 -7.22
CA THR A 365 -11.90 -6.58 -7.16
C THR A 365 -11.36 -7.27 -8.40
N GLY A 366 -12.18 -8.10 -9.07
CA GLY A 366 -11.78 -8.92 -10.21
C GLY A 366 -11.13 -10.24 -9.82
N VAL A 367 -10.97 -10.50 -8.51
CA VAL A 367 -10.36 -11.72 -7.95
C VAL A 367 -11.41 -12.80 -7.65
N GLY A 368 -12.70 -12.46 -7.72
CA GLY A 368 -13.81 -13.40 -7.59
C GLY A 368 -14.72 -13.19 -6.38
N GLY A 369 -14.51 -12.14 -5.58
CA GLY A 369 -15.45 -11.77 -4.53
C GLY A 369 -14.92 -10.69 -3.58
N ASN A 370 -15.79 -9.72 -3.28
CA ASN A 370 -15.56 -8.73 -2.24
C ASN A 370 -15.51 -9.40 -0.86
N TYR A 371 -14.52 -9.05 -0.07
CA TYR A 371 -14.62 -9.16 1.37
C TYR A 371 -15.73 -8.20 1.85
N ASN A 372 -16.55 -8.62 2.82
CA ASN A 372 -17.70 -7.84 3.26
C ASN A 372 -17.30 -6.71 4.21
N THR A 373 -16.71 -5.65 3.66
CA THR A 373 -16.14 -4.51 4.41
C THR A 373 -17.19 -3.72 5.20
N HIS A 374 -18.47 -3.85 4.85
CA HIS A 374 -19.58 -3.18 5.55
C HIS A 374 -20.09 -4.00 6.75
N LYS A 375 -19.94 -5.33 6.72
CA LYS A 375 -20.41 -6.18 7.80
C LYS A 375 -19.57 -5.98 9.05
N THR A 376 -20.20 -5.60 10.17
CA THR A 376 -19.49 -5.20 11.40
C THR A 376 -18.39 -6.16 11.84
N VAL A 377 -18.64 -7.47 11.83
CA VAL A 377 -17.65 -8.46 12.30
C VAL A 377 -16.49 -8.65 11.32
N ALA A 378 -16.76 -8.59 10.02
CA ALA A 378 -15.70 -8.57 9.02
C ALA A 378 -14.88 -7.28 9.11
N GLN A 379 -15.54 -6.16 9.39
CA GLN A 379 -14.91 -4.86 9.63
C GLN A 379 -14.08 -4.86 10.93
N ASP A 380 -14.53 -5.52 12.01
CA ASP A 380 -13.78 -5.68 13.26
C ASP A 380 -12.45 -6.36 13.01
N LEU A 381 -12.44 -7.39 12.17
CA LEU A 381 -11.21 -8.07 11.80
C LEU A 381 -10.21 -7.14 11.08
N ILE A 382 -10.67 -6.25 10.21
CA ILE A 382 -9.82 -5.23 9.54
C ILE A 382 -9.21 -4.28 10.59
N ILE A 383 -10.03 -3.78 11.52
CA ILE A 383 -9.58 -2.85 12.56
C ILE A 383 -8.59 -3.53 13.51
N ASP A 384 -8.88 -4.77 13.92
CA ASP A 384 -8.06 -5.52 14.85
C ASP A 384 -6.71 -5.91 14.23
N SER A 385 -6.68 -6.28 12.94
CA SER A 385 -5.43 -6.55 12.23
C SER A 385 -4.60 -5.28 12.08
N LEU A 386 -5.18 -4.16 11.63
CA LEU A 386 -4.48 -2.87 11.55
C LEU A 386 -3.90 -2.46 12.90
N ALA A 387 -4.64 -2.70 13.99
CA ALA A 387 -4.18 -2.40 15.35
C ALA A 387 -3.02 -3.31 15.76
N TYR A 388 -3.06 -4.60 15.41
CA TYR A 388 -1.95 -5.52 15.65
C TYR A 388 -0.68 -5.08 14.91
N TRP A 389 -0.77 -4.81 13.61
CA TRP A 389 0.36 -4.34 12.80
C TRP A 389 0.93 -3.02 13.30
N SER A 390 0.08 -2.04 13.62
CA SER A 390 0.53 -0.74 14.10
C SER A 390 1.10 -0.81 15.52
N ASN A 391 0.37 -1.39 16.47
CA ASN A 391 0.73 -1.32 17.89
C ASN A 391 1.76 -2.37 18.30
N THR A 392 1.66 -3.59 17.76
CA THR A 392 2.50 -4.72 18.17
C THR A 392 3.72 -4.89 17.27
N LEU A 393 3.53 -4.74 15.96
CA LEU A 393 4.58 -4.93 14.96
C LEU A 393 5.30 -3.62 14.58
N GLY A 394 4.73 -2.48 14.95
CA GLY A 394 5.37 -1.17 14.86
C GLY A 394 5.18 -0.45 13.52
N VAL A 395 4.27 -0.90 12.66
CA VAL A 395 3.97 -0.26 11.37
C VAL A 395 3.48 1.17 11.56
N ASP A 396 3.96 2.11 10.74
CA ASP A 396 3.67 3.55 10.85
C ASP A 396 2.48 4.01 10.01
N GLY A 397 2.06 3.21 9.04
CA GLY A 397 1.03 3.56 8.07
C GLY A 397 0.72 2.43 7.11
N PHE A 398 -0.31 2.63 6.30
CA PHE A 398 -0.84 1.60 5.42
C PHE A 398 -1.25 2.21 4.08
N ARG A 399 -0.89 1.55 2.98
CA ARG A 399 -1.47 1.76 1.66
C ARG A 399 -2.50 0.68 1.42
N PHE A 400 -3.73 1.08 1.13
CA PHE A 400 -4.85 0.16 0.95
C PHE A 400 -5.09 -0.09 -0.52
N ASP A 401 -4.91 -1.35 -0.92
CA ASP A 401 -5.22 -1.85 -2.25
C ASP A 401 -6.73 -1.77 -2.54
N LEU A 402 -7.09 -1.37 -3.76
CA LEU A 402 -8.46 -1.15 -4.25
C LEU A 402 -9.38 -0.54 -3.18
N ALA A 403 -8.92 0.53 -2.53
CA ALA A 403 -9.48 1.04 -1.28
C ALA A 403 -10.95 1.48 -1.40
N SER A 404 -11.45 1.72 -2.61
CA SER A 404 -12.85 2.07 -2.82
C SER A 404 -13.81 0.98 -2.34
N VAL A 405 -13.40 -0.30 -2.34
CA VAL A 405 -14.21 -1.41 -1.78
C VAL A 405 -14.46 -1.25 -0.28
N LEU A 406 -13.56 -0.60 0.45
CA LEU A 406 -13.75 -0.30 1.88
C LEU A 406 -14.76 0.84 2.11
N GLY A 407 -15.05 1.63 1.06
CA GLY A 407 -16.08 2.67 1.07
C GLY A 407 -17.47 2.17 0.65
N ASN A 408 -17.63 0.86 0.39
CA ASN A 408 -18.90 0.27 0.02
C ASN A 408 -19.92 0.37 1.18
N THR A 409 -21.15 0.75 0.86
CA THR A 409 -22.28 0.83 1.80
C THR A 409 -23.22 -0.38 1.73
N CYS A 410 -22.89 -1.36 0.90
CA CYS A 410 -23.69 -2.57 0.72
C CYS A 410 -23.16 -3.72 1.56
N GLU A 411 -24.04 -4.46 2.24
CA GLU A 411 -23.69 -5.76 2.84
C GLU A 411 -23.90 -6.93 1.86
N SER A 412 -24.69 -6.74 0.80
CA SER A 412 -25.01 -7.78 -0.17
C SER A 412 -25.47 -7.21 -1.51
N SER A 413 -25.05 -7.86 -2.59
CA SER A 413 -25.62 -7.76 -3.93
C SER A 413 -25.50 -6.39 -4.61
N CYS A 414 -24.68 -5.48 -4.09
CA CYS A 414 -24.51 -4.18 -4.71
C CYS A 414 -23.16 -3.55 -4.38
N TYR A 415 -22.77 -2.61 -5.23
CA TYR A 415 -21.67 -1.71 -4.92
C TYR A 415 -22.15 -0.28 -4.95
N ASN A 416 -21.93 0.42 -3.84
CA ASN A 416 -22.11 1.86 -3.78
C ASN A 416 -21.05 2.46 -2.85
N PHE A 417 -20.08 3.14 -3.43
CA PHE A 417 -19.16 3.95 -2.65
C PHE A 417 -19.89 5.20 -2.11
N ASP A 418 -19.80 5.43 -0.81
CA ASP A 418 -20.21 6.70 -0.19
C ASP A 418 -19.24 7.10 0.92
N LYS A 419 -18.44 8.13 0.66
CA LYS A 419 -17.49 8.69 1.63
C LYS A 419 -18.15 9.26 2.89
N MET A 420 -19.44 9.59 2.85
CA MET A 420 -20.17 10.21 3.96
C MET A 420 -20.79 9.19 4.90
N ASP A 421 -20.88 7.93 4.52
CA ASP A 421 -21.42 6.88 5.37
C ASP A 421 -20.44 6.54 6.50
N ALA A 422 -20.78 6.93 7.72
CA ALA A 422 -19.96 6.71 8.92
C ALA A 422 -19.79 5.22 9.31
N SER A 423 -20.58 4.32 8.73
CA SER A 423 -20.57 2.89 9.00
C SER A 423 -19.65 2.09 8.06
N ASN A 424 -19.21 2.68 6.94
CA ASN A 424 -18.24 2.03 6.06
C ASN A 424 -16.86 1.89 6.72
N ALA A 425 -16.01 1.02 6.14
CA ALA A 425 -14.71 0.70 6.74
C ALA A 425 -13.76 1.90 6.72
N LEU A 426 -13.79 2.75 5.69
CA LEU A 426 -12.93 3.95 5.59
C LEU A 426 -13.14 4.92 6.75
N ASN A 427 -14.40 5.23 7.08
CA ASN A 427 -14.76 6.13 8.17
C ASN A 427 -14.59 5.48 9.54
N ARG A 428 -14.72 4.15 9.62
CA ARG A 428 -14.34 3.46 10.85
C ARG A 428 -12.84 3.53 11.10
N ILE A 429 -12.00 3.27 10.09
CA ILE A 429 -10.54 3.32 10.25
C ILE A 429 -10.09 4.67 10.79
N THR A 430 -10.58 5.79 10.22
CA THR A 430 -10.18 7.14 10.69
C THR A 430 -10.74 7.51 12.07
N ARG A 431 -11.77 6.82 12.54
CA ARG A 431 -12.30 6.97 13.90
C ARG A 431 -11.48 6.18 14.92
N GLU A 432 -11.09 4.96 14.59
CA GLU A 432 -10.34 4.08 15.50
C GLU A 432 -8.83 4.38 15.50
N PHE A 433 -8.31 4.91 14.40
CA PHE A 433 -6.91 5.30 14.25
C PHE A 433 -6.78 6.79 14.03
N THR A 434 -5.92 7.44 14.82
CA THR A 434 -5.61 8.87 14.65
C THR A 434 -4.70 9.07 13.44
N PRO A 435 -5.15 9.73 12.36
CA PRO A 435 -4.28 10.08 11.24
C PRO A 435 -3.18 11.03 11.71
N ARG A 436 -1.98 10.91 11.15
CA ARG A 436 -0.85 11.73 11.58
C ARG A 436 -1.13 13.23 11.36
N PRO A 437 -0.83 14.09 12.35
CA PRO A 437 -1.02 15.53 12.20
C PRO A 437 -0.13 16.12 11.10
N ALA A 438 -0.60 17.20 10.47
CA ALA A 438 0.14 17.94 9.43
C ALA A 438 1.49 18.50 9.91
N THR A 439 1.64 18.75 11.21
CA THR A 439 2.89 19.19 11.85
C THR A 439 3.81 18.05 12.28
N GLY A 440 3.39 16.80 12.06
CA GLY A 440 4.03 15.62 12.65
C GLY A 440 3.51 15.33 14.06
N GLY A 441 3.96 14.21 14.62
CA GLY A 441 3.52 13.65 15.90
C GLY A 441 3.25 12.15 15.80
N SER A 442 2.68 11.59 16.87
CA SER A 442 2.12 10.24 16.85
C SER A 442 0.88 10.16 15.95
N GLY A 443 0.68 9.02 15.31
CA GLY A 443 -0.46 8.76 14.44
C GLY A 443 -0.07 7.73 13.38
N VAL A 444 -1.02 7.41 12.52
CA VAL A 444 -0.82 6.54 11.35
C VAL A 444 -0.94 7.35 10.06
N ASP A 445 -0.15 7.00 9.06
CA ASP A 445 -0.29 7.54 7.71
C ASP A 445 -1.20 6.60 6.89
N LEU A 446 -2.36 7.08 6.44
CA LEU A 446 -3.35 6.29 5.69
C LEU A 446 -3.35 6.71 4.23
N ILE A 447 -3.05 5.76 3.34
CA ILE A 447 -2.93 5.98 1.89
C ILE A 447 -3.92 5.05 1.19
N ALA A 448 -4.72 5.57 0.27
CA ALA A 448 -5.65 4.78 -0.53
C ALA A 448 -5.15 4.65 -1.97
N GLU A 449 -5.39 3.49 -2.58
CA GLU A 449 -5.62 3.37 -4.01
C GLU A 449 -7.08 3.73 -4.30
N PRO A 450 -7.38 4.93 -4.84
CA PRO A 450 -8.74 5.47 -4.84
C PRO A 450 -9.59 4.97 -6.02
N TRP A 451 -9.51 3.68 -6.34
CA TRP A 451 -10.35 3.03 -7.33
C TRP A 451 -10.59 1.56 -6.98
N ALA A 452 -11.54 0.95 -7.68
CA ALA A 452 -11.73 -0.49 -7.76
C ALA A 452 -12.32 -0.82 -9.15
N ILE A 453 -12.99 -1.95 -9.33
CA ILE A 453 -13.57 -2.36 -10.61
C ILE A 453 -15.11 -2.25 -10.58
N GLY A 454 -15.66 -1.50 -11.54
CA GLY A 454 -17.11 -1.38 -11.75
C GLY A 454 -17.83 -0.40 -10.80
N GLY A 455 -19.14 -0.21 -11.02
CA GLY A 455 -19.95 0.72 -10.25
C GLY A 455 -19.43 2.16 -10.26
N ASN A 456 -19.55 2.87 -9.13
CA ASN A 456 -18.97 4.19 -8.90
C ASN A 456 -17.61 4.12 -8.18
N SER A 457 -16.79 3.09 -8.43
CA SER A 457 -15.58 2.84 -7.63
C SER A 457 -14.40 3.77 -7.92
N TYR A 458 -14.33 4.43 -9.09
CA TYR A 458 -13.28 5.41 -9.37
C TYR A 458 -13.50 6.70 -8.56
N GLN A 459 -12.64 6.93 -7.56
CA GLN A 459 -12.85 7.89 -6.48
C GLN A 459 -11.60 8.74 -6.21
N VAL A 460 -10.78 9.03 -7.22
CA VAL A 460 -9.67 9.99 -7.08
C VAL A 460 -10.23 11.37 -6.66
N GLY A 461 -9.75 11.90 -5.54
CA GLY A 461 -10.29 13.09 -4.86
C GLY A 461 -11.53 12.80 -3.97
N GLY A 462 -12.01 11.57 -3.95
CA GLY A 462 -13.27 11.12 -3.36
C GLY A 462 -13.18 10.60 -1.92
N PHE A 463 -12.00 10.40 -1.34
CA PHE A 463 -11.88 9.84 0.01
C PHE A 463 -12.12 10.88 1.12
N PRO A 464 -12.54 10.44 2.33
CA PRO A 464 -12.77 11.34 3.46
C PRO A 464 -11.47 11.96 4.01
N LEU A 465 -11.61 12.95 4.90
CA LEU A 465 -10.47 13.54 5.62
C LEU A 465 -9.70 12.47 6.40
N GLY A 466 -8.38 12.65 6.50
CA GLY A 466 -7.48 11.67 7.11
C GLY A 466 -6.84 10.69 6.12
N TRP A 467 -7.33 10.67 4.87
CA TRP A 467 -6.79 9.82 3.80
C TRP A 467 -6.00 10.62 2.76
N SER A 468 -4.77 10.16 2.53
CA SER A 468 -4.00 10.48 1.33
C SER A 468 -4.33 9.48 0.22
N GLU A 469 -4.12 9.85 -1.04
CA GLU A 469 -4.52 9.05 -2.19
C GLU A 469 -3.39 8.96 -3.22
N TRP A 470 -3.19 7.76 -3.77
CA TRP A 470 -2.44 7.59 -5.01
C TRP A 470 -3.06 8.43 -6.13
N ASN A 471 -2.33 9.45 -6.58
CA ASN A 471 -2.80 10.36 -7.61
C ASN A 471 -2.53 9.82 -9.03
N GLY A 472 -3.40 8.93 -9.51
CA GLY A 472 -3.34 8.41 -10.88
C GLY A 472 -3.43 9.50 -11.96
N ILE A 473 -4.10 10.63 -11.67
CA ILE A 473 -4.21 11.74 -12.62
C ILE A 473 -2.87 12.49 -12.72
N PHE A 474 -2.11 12.64 -11.63
CA PHE A 474 -0.74 13.16 -11.66
C PHE A 474 0.14 12.31 -12.57
N ARG A 475 0.16 10.99 -12.32
CA ARG A 475 0.89 10.00 -13.10
C ARG A 475 0.58 10.14 -14.59
N ASP A 476 -0.70 10.08 -14.96
CA ASP A 476 -1.11 10.05 -16.36
C ASP A 476 -0.91 11.38 -17.07
N THR A 477 -1.13 12.51 -16.37
CA THR A 477 -0.91 13.84 -16.95
C THR A 477 0.55 14.01 -17.38
N PHE A 478 1.52 13.69 -16.51
CA PHE A 478 2.93 13.84 -16.85
C PHE A 478 3.43 12.80 -17.85
N ARG A 479 2.97 11.53 -17.75
CA ARG A 479 3.28 10.51 -18.77
C ARG A 479 2.80 10.97 -20.16
N LYS A 480 1.53 11.40 -20.27
CA LYS A 480 0.95 11.91 -21.54
C LYS A 480 1.68 13.15 -22.05
N GLN A 481 1.93 14.12 -21.20
CA GLN A 481 2.64 15.34 -21.57
C GLN A 481 4.04 15.05 -22.13
N GLN A 482 4.76 14.08 -21.57
CA GLN A 482 6.08 13.69 -22.08
C GLN A 482 6.00 12.85 -23.36
N ASN A 483 5.09 11.87 -23.39
CA ASN A 483 5.14 10.74 -24.34
C ASN A 483 4.06 10.78 -25.43
N LYS A 484 2.98 11.55 -25.24
CA LYS A 484 1.82 11.62 -26.14
C LYS A 484 1.61 13.03 -26.71
N MET A 485 2.64 13.87 -26.70
CA MET A 485 2.60 15.19 -27.32
C MET A 485 2.25 15.08 -28.81
N GLY A 486 1.21 15.80 -29.25
CA GLY A 486 0.68 15.73 -30.61
C GLY A 486 -0.30 14.57 -30.86
N ILE A 487 -0.52 13.71 -29.86
CA ILE A 487 -1.48 12.59 -29.89
C ILE A 487 -2.64 12.90 -28.94
N GLU A 488 -2.33 13.19 -27.67
CA GLU A 488 -3.32 13.57 -26.66
C GLU A 488 -3.06 15.01 -26.18
N PRO A 489 -4.10 15.87 -26.14
CA PRO A 489 -3.95 17.23 -25.67
C PRO A 489 -3.77 17.28 -24.15
N ILE A 490 -2.69 17.89 -23.70
CA ILE A 490 -2.48 18.28 -22.31
C ILE A 490 -2.22 19.79 -22.27
N THR A 491 -2.96 20.50 -21.42
CA THR A 491 -2.83 21.95 -21.30
C THR A 491 -1.83 22.35 -20.22
N PRO A 492 -1.21 23.54 -20.30
CA PRO A 492 -0.40 24.06 -19.19
C PRO A 492 -1.18 24.17 -17.89
N GLY A 493 -2.50 24.40 -17.93
CA GLY A 493 -3.35 24.44 -16.74
C GLY A 493 -3.41 23.10 -16.01
N GLN A 494 -3.53 21.98 -16.74
CA GLN A 494 -3.50 20.65 -16.14
C GLN A 494 -2.15 20.37 -15.48
N ILE A 495 -1.05 20.74 -16.14
CA ILE A 495 0.32 20.62 -15.61
C ILE A 495 0.50 21.48 -14.35
N ALA A 496 0.01 22.72 -14.37
CA ALA A 496 0.07 23.64 -13.23
C ALA A 496 -0.62 23.07 -11.99
N LEU A 497 -1.80 22.45 -12.17
CA LEU A 497 -2.51 21.80 -11.08
C LEU A 497 -1.69 20.64 -10.49
N ARG A 498 -1.01 19.84 -11.32
CA ARG A 498 -0.20 18.71 -10.83
C ARG A 498 1.03 19.17 -10.05
N PHE A 499 1.75 20.19 -10.52
CA PHE A 499 2.90 20.76 -9.80
C PHE A 499 2.53 21.34 -8.43
N THR A 500 1.30 21.82 -8.27
CA THR A 500 0.84 22.52 -7.06
C THR A 500 0.05 21.64 -6.09
N GLY A 501 0.17 20.31 -6.21
CA GLY A 501 -0.45 19.36 -5.28
C GLY A 501 -1.92 19.07 -5.57
N SER A 502 -2.37 19.27 -6.80
CA SER A 502 -3.72 18.97 -7.29
C SER A 502 -4.85 19.59 -6.44
N PRO A 503 -4.90 20.92 -6.31
CA PRO A 503 -5.96 21.61 -5.55
C PRO A 503 -7.37 21.29 -6.05
N ASP A 504 -7.53 21.03 -7.35
CA ASP A 504 -8.79 20.60 -7.97
C ASP A 504 -9.34 19.27 -7.42
N LEU A 505 -8.47 18.41 -6.88
CA LEU A 505 -8.87 17.12 -6.28
C LEU A 505 -9.06 17.22 -4.76
N TYR A 506 -8.20 17.99 -4.09
CA TYR A 506 -8.04 17.89 -2.64
C TYR A 506 -8.42 19.16 -1.87
N GLN A 507 -8.40 20.34 -2.49
CA GLN A 507 -8.67 21.59 -1.77
C GLN A 507 -10.14 21.71 -1.35
N GLY A 508 -11.06 21.35 -2.26
CA GLY A 508 -12.51 21.51 -2.05
C GLY A 508 -13.10 20.64 -0.93
N ASN A 509 -12.41 19.57 -0.53
CA ASN A 509 -12.86 18.67 0.53
C ASN A 509 -12.08 18.84 1.85
N GLY A 510 -11.29 19.92 1.98
CA GLY A 510 -10.57 20.29 3.20
C GLY A 510 -9.20 19.63 3.35
N ARG A 511 -8.78 18.78 2.40
CA ARG A 511 -7.44 18.21 2.36
C ARG A 511 -6.40 19.25 1.92
N LYS A 512 -5.14 18.82 2.00
CA LYS A 512 -3.92 19.62 1.83
C LYS A 512 -3.06 19.02 0.72
N PRO A 513 -2.09 19.76 0.14
CA PRO A 513 -1.28 19.27 -0.98
C PRO A 513 -0.67 17.88 -0.74
N TRP A 514 -0.14 17.64 0.46
CA TRP A 514 0.52 16.39 0.85
C TRP A 514 -0.39 15.15 0.87
N HIS A 515 -1.72 15.31 0.79
CA HIS A 515 -2.64 14.18 0.60
C HIS A 515 -2.58 13.61 -0.81
N SER A 516 -2.01 14.35 -1.77
CA SER A 516 -1.65 13.80 -3.07
C SER A 516 -0.38 12.96 -2.95
N ILE A 517 -0.50 11.63 -3.03
CA ILE A 517 0.66 10.77 -3.24
C ILE A 517 1.01 10.83 -4.72
N ASN A 518 2.07 11.56 -5.05
CA ASN A 518 2.51 11.76 -6.42
C ASN A 518 3.46 10.62 -6.80
N PHE A 519 3.26 10.05 -7.99
CA PHE A 519 4.14 9.03 -8.53
C PHE A 519 4.12 9.02 -10.06
N ILE A 520 5.22 8.62 -10.68
CA ILE A 520 5.28 8.37 -12.13
C ILE A 520 5.15 6.89 -12.44
N THR A 521 5.55 6.03 -11.51
CA THR A 521 5.60 4.57 -11.62
C THR A 521 5.28 3.98 -10.26
N ALA A 522 4.72 2.77 -10.30
CA ALA A 522 4.35 1.92 -9.17
C ALA A 522 4.72 0.48 -9.57
N HIS A 523 4.46 -0.51 -8.71
CA HIS A 523 4.57 -1.92 -9.10
C HIS A 523 3.62 -2.26 -10.27
N ASP A 524 2.44 -1.64 -10.32
CA ASP A 524 1.51 -1.72 -11.45
C ASP A 524 2.00 -0.96 -12.68
N GLY A 525 2.22 -1.68 -13.77
CA GLY A 525 2.68 -1.14 -15.03
C GLY A 525 4.21 -1.20 -15.18
N PHE A 526 4.74 -0.24 -15.94
CA PHE A 526 6.18 -0.16 -16.19
C PHE A 526 6.97 0.42 -15.02
N THR A 527 8.23 0.00 -14.91
CA THR A 527 9.30 0.72 -14.19
C THR A 527 9.58 2.09 -14.83
N LEU A 528 10.29 2.99 -14.13
CA LEU A 528 10.60 4.31 -14.68
C LEU A 528 11.41 4.21 -15.98
N LYS A 529 12.34 3.26 -16.05
CA LYS A 529 13.10 3.02 -17.29
C LYS A 529 12.18 2.52 -18.40
N ASP A 530 11.39 1.47 -18.13
CA ASP A 530 10.50 0.85 -19.12
C ASP A 530 9.47 1.85 -19.68
N MET A 531 8.97 2.77 -18.86
CA MET A 531 8.07 3.87 -19.26
C MET A 531 8.62 4.71 -20.43
N TYR A 532 9.94 4.88 -20.48
CA TYR A 532 10.61 5.68 -21.50
C TYR A 532 11.45 4.87 -22.48
N MET A 533 11.43 3.52 -22.43
CA MET A 533 12.08 2.66 -23.42
C MET A 533 11.12 1.72 -24.16
N CYS A 534 9.85 1.61 -23.73
CA CYS A 534 8.87 0.70 -24.29
C CYS A 534 7.68 1.45 -24.91
N ASN A 535 7.27 1.07 -26.13
CA ASN A 535 6.04 1.59 -26.75
C ASN A 535 4.79 0.77 -26.40
N ALA A 536 4.97 -0.49 -26.03
CA ALA A 536 3.91 -1.42 -25.66
C ALA A 536 4.43 -2.43 -24.64
N LYS A 537 3.50 -3.05 -23.89
CA LYS A 537 3.83 -4.14 -22.97
C LYS A 537 4.31 -5.38 -23.73
N ASN A 538 5.19 -6.14 -23.11
CA ASN A 538 5.70 -7.41 -23.60
C ASN A 538 5.68 -8.43 -22.46
N ASN A 539 4.48 -8.88 -22.11
CA ASN A 539 4.30 -9.80 -20.99
C ASN A 539 4.33 -11.27 -21.44
N THR A 540 4.49 -11.56 -22.73
CA THR A 540 4.54 -12.91 -23.31
C THR A 540 5.96 -13.47 -23.45
N GLN A 541 6.94 -12.77 -22.88
CA GLN A 541 8.34 -13.22 -22.85
C GLN A 541 8.46 -14.56 -22.12
N ALA A 542 9.50 -15.32 -22.44
CA ALA A 542 9.85 -16.50 -21.67
C ALA A 542 10.51 -16.14 -20.33
N TRP A 543 10.64 -17.13 -19.46
CA TRP A 543 11.44 -17.01 -18.24
C TRP A 543 12.86 -16.50 -18.56
N PRO A 544 13.42 -15.54 -17.82
CA PRO A 544 12.95 -15.00 -16.54
C PRO A 544 12.14 -13.68 -16.62
N TYR A 545 11.66 -13.26 -17.80
CA TYR A 545 10.91 -11.98 -17.97
C TYR A 545 9.40 -12.15 -18.14
N GLY A 546 8.90 -13.39 -18.16
CA GLY A 546 7.49 -13.73 -18.28
C GLY A 546 7.29 -15.26 -18.40
N PRO A 547 6.09 -15.71 -18.80
CA PRO A 547 4.94 -14.88 -19.14
C PRO A 547 4.20 -14.35 -17.91
N SER A 548 3.58 -13.19 -18.06
CA SER A 548 2.63 -12.61 -17.11
C SER A 548 1.36 -12.21 -17.87
N ASP A 549 0.19 -12.63 -17.42
CA ASP A 549 -1.06 -12.24 -18.04
C ASP A 549 -1.48 -10.81 -17.63
N GLY A 550 -2.42 -10.21 -18.36
CA GLY A 550 -3.01 -8.92 -17.98
C GLY A 550 -2.08 -7.70 -18.09
N GLY A 551 -2.25 -6.76 -17.15
CA GLY A 551 -1.65 -5.43 -17.14
C GLY A 551 -2.40 -4.39 -18.00
N GLU A 552 -2.10 -3.11 -17.77
CA GLU A 552 -2.68 -1.98 -18.51
C GLU A 552 -2.23 -1.98 -19.98
N ASP A 553 -3.14 -1.71 -20.91
CA ASP A 553 -2.79 -1.56 -22.34
C ASP A 553 -2.37 -0.11 -22.64
N SER A 554 -2.98 0.86 -21.96
CA SER A 554 -2.78 2.30 -22.13
C SER A 554 -1.72 2.87 -21.18
N ASN A 555 -0.48 2.40 -21.32
CA ASN A 555 0.63 2.75 -20.42
C ASN A 555 1.08 4.23 -20.47
N ASN A 556 0.67 4.98 -21.49
CA ASN A 556 1.17 6.34 -21.79
C ASN A 556 2.70 6.39 -21.96
N SER A 557 3.32 5.31 -22.44
CA SER A 557 4.76 5.18 -22.63
C SER A 557 5.21 5.61 -24.04
N TRP A 558 6.52 5.85 -24.19
CA TRP A 558 7.20 6.08 -25.46
C TRP A 558 8.69 5.78 -25.32
N ASP A 559 9.26 5.05 -26.27
CA ASP A 559 10.68 4.63 -26.28
C ASP A 559 11.71 5.74 -26.60
N GLN A 560 11.24 6.98 -26.77
CA GLN A 560 12.06 8.12 -27.21
C GLN A 560 12.81 7.85 -28.52
N ALA A 561 12.15 7.15 -29.46
CA ALA A 561 12.72 6.70 -30.73
C ALA A 561 13.93 5.76 -30.59
N GLY A 562 14.07 5.09 -29.44
CA GLY A 562 15.18 4.17 -29.15
C GLY A 562 16.51 4.86 -28.81
N ILE A 563 16.51 6.18 -28.58
CA ILE A 563 17.74 6.96 -28.33
C ILE A 563 18.06 6.95 -26.83
N ALA A 564 19.01 6.12 -26.40
CA ALA A 564 19.30 5.89 -24.97
C ALA A 564 19.55 7.17 -24.12
N PRO A 565 20.33 8.18 -24.57
CA PRO A 565 20.45 9.45 -23.83
C PRO A 565 19.12 10.18 -23.63
N ASP A 566 18.22 10.12 -24.62
CA ASP A 566 16.89 10.74 -24.53
C ASP A 566 15.96 9.97 -23.60
N GLN A 567 16.05 8.64 -23.56
CA GLN A 567 15.34 7.80 -22.57
C GLN A 567 15.75 8.18 -21.15
N ARG A 568 17.05 8.35 -20.89
CA ARG A 568 17.55 8.80 -19.58
C ARG A 568 17.15 10.23 -19.25
N LYS A 569 17.13 11.15 -20.23
CA LYS A 569 16.58 12.50 -20.06
C LYS A 569 15.10 12.45 -19.67
N ALA A 570 14.30 11.64 -20.36
CA ALA A 570 12.87 11.49 -20.07
C ALA A 570 12.63 10.90 -18.67
N ALA A 571 13.44 9.93 -18.25
CA ALA A 571 13.42 9.40 -16.90
C ALA A 571 13.82 10.44 -15.84
N ARG A 572 14.87 11.24 -16.09
CA ARG A 572 15.23 12.37 -15.21
C ARG A 572 14.08 13.37 -15.10
N ASN A 573 13.37 13.65 -16.19
CA ASN A 573 12.21 14.53 -16.16
C ASN A 573 11.08 13.96 -15.29
N GLY A 574 10.72 12.69 -15.48
CA GLY A 574 9.69 12.02 -14.67
C GLY A 574 10.05 12.03 -13.17
N PHE A 575 11.29 11.69 -12.85
CA PHE A 575 11.80 11.71 -11.48
C PHE A 575 11.79 13.13 -10.89
N ALA A 576 12.15 14.15 -11.70
CA ALA A 576 12.16 15.54 -11.27
C ALA A 576 10.77 16.13 -11.07
N VAL A 577 9.80 15.90 -11.97
CA VAL A 577 8.44 16.40 -11.74
C VAL A 577 7.84 15.79 -10.48
N ASN A 578 8.14 14.53 -10.16
CA ASN A 578 7.68 13.90 -8.93
C ASN A 578 8.25 14.61 -7.68
N LEU A 579 9.58 14.80 -7.62
CA LEU A 579 10.24 15.36 -6.44
C LEU A 579 10.14 16.90 -6.32
N LEU A 580 9.87 17.62 -7.41
CA LEU A 580 9.70 19.08 -7.38
C LEU A 580 8.24 19.52 -7.21
N SER A 581 7.26 18.63 -7.38
CA SER A 581 5.85 18.96 -7.16
C SER A 581 5.51 19.01 -5.67
N ALA A 582 4.59 19.90 -5.30
CA ALA A 582 3.91 19.80 -4.01
C ALA A 582 3.06 18.52 -3.94
N GLY A 583 2.93 17.95 -2.75
CA GLY A 583 2.43 16.58 -2.56
C GLY A 583 3.44 15.72 -1.81
N THR A 584 3.15 14.45 -1.61
CA THR A 584 4.07 13.47 -1.03
C THR A 584 4.56 12.53 -2.13
N PRO A 585 5.84 12.54 -2.50
CA PRO A 585 6.34 11.72 -3.61
C PRO A 585 6.53 10.28 -3.18
N MET A 586 6.13 9.37 -4.07
CA MET A 586 6.45 7.94 -4.02
C MET A 586 7.34 7.57 -5.19
N ILE A 587 8.36 6.77 -4.93
CA ILE A 587 9.33 6.25 -5.90
C ILE A 587 9.28 4.73 -5.82
N THR A 588 9.20 4.06 -6.97
CA THR A 588 9.30 2.59 -7.03
C THR A 588 10.75 2.14 -6.90
N GLY A 589 10.95 1.10 -6.11
CA GLY A 589 12.27 0.55 -5.84
C GLY A 589 12.99 0.11 -7.11
N GLY A 590 14.21 0.60 -7.26
CA GLY A 590 15.05 0.40 -8.42
C GLY A 590 14.99 1.51 -9.47
N ASP A 591 14.01 2.41 -9.40
CA ASP A 591 13.98 3.58 -10.29
C ASP A 591 15.19 4.50 -10.06
N GLU A 592 15.78 4.50 -8.85
CA GLU A 592 16.98 5.28 -8.57
C GLU A 592 18.22 4.83 -9.34
N PHE A 593 18.19 3.64 -9.95
CA PHE A 593 19.26 3.15 -10.83
C PHE A 593 18.71 2.68 -12.18
N MET A 594 17.50 3.08 -12.55
CA MET A 594 16.85 2.71 -13.81
C MET A 594 16.69 1.18 -13.95
N ARG A 595 16.06 0.52 -12.96
CA ARG A 595 15.60 -0.88 -13.06
C ARG A 595 14.70 -1.04 -14.28
N SER A 596 14.76 -2.19 -14.93
CA SER A 596 13.87 -2.57 -16.04
C SER A 596 13.56 -4.05 -15.93
N VAL A 597 12.31 -4.39 -16.24
CA VAL A 597 11.80 -5.76 -16.39
C VAL A 597 11.50 -6.05 -17.87
N ASN A 598 12.26 -5.39 -18.75
CA ASN A 598 12.21 -5.53 -20.20
C ASN A 598 10.80 -5.41 -20.79
N CYS A 599 10.12 -4.31 -20.48
CA CYS A 599 8.75 -4.05 -20.94
C CYS A 599 7.69 -5.06 -20.46
N ASN A 600 7.93 -5.88 -19.44
CA ASN A 600 6.83 -6.53 -18.73
C ASN A 600 6.16 -5.48 -17.82
N ASN A 601 4.85 -5.24 -18.01
CA ASN A 601 4.12 -4.24 -17.23
C ASN A 601 3.19 -4.85 -16.16
N ASN A 602 3.25 -6.17 -15.98
CA ASN A 602 2.52 -6.87 -14.95
C ASN A 602 3.33 -8.01 -14.33
N PRO A 603 4.56 -7.78 -13.82
CA PRO A 603 5.43 -8.84 -13.29
C PRO A 603 4.98 -9.38 -11.91
N TYR A 604 3.68 -9.61 -11.72
CA TYR A 604 3.09 -10.05 -10.45
C TYR A 604 3.44 -11.47 -10.06
N ASN A 605 3.75 -12.31 -11.05
CA ASN A 605 4.10 -13.73 -10.93
C ASN A 605 5.57 -14.00 -11.24
N LEU A 606 6.44 -12.99 -11.13
CA LEU A 606 7.86 -13.11 -11.48
C LEU A 606 8.76 -13.02 -10.25
N ASP A 607 8.92 -14.13 -9.53
CA ASP A 607 9.95 -14.28 -8.50
C ASP A 607 11.31 -14.65 -9.12
N SER A 608 11.88 -13.72 -9.89
CA SER A 608 13.08 -13.96 -10.69
C SER A 608 14.16 -12.89 -10.52
N ASN A 609 15.39 -13.25 -10.88
CA ASN A 609 16.55 -12.36 -10.81
C ASN A 609 16.45 -11.10 -11.70
N THR A 610 15.49 -11.02 -12.62
CA THR A 610 15.25 -9.83 -13.44
C THR A 610 14.25 -8.88 -12.78
N ASN A 611 13.38 -9.39 -11.90
CA ASN A 611 12.44 -8.56 -11.15
C ASN A 611 13.07 -8.05 -9.84
N TRP A 612 13.91 -8.84 -9.17
CA TRP A 612 14.62 -8.44 -7.96
C TRP A 612 15.60 -7.28 -8.23
N LEU A 613 15.83 -6.43 -7.23
CA LEU A 613 16.74 -5.29 -7.34
C LEU A 613 18.20 -5.73 -7.44
N SER A 614 18.93 -5.15 -8.39
CA SER A 614 20.38 -5.33 -8.53
C SER A 614 21.14 -4.16 -7.95
N TYR A 615 22.29 -4.44 -7.34
CA TYR A 615 23.22 -3.45 -6.79
C TYR A 615 24.56 -3.40 -7.56
N THR A 616 24.62 -4.09 -8.71
CA THR A 616 25.72 -3.96 -9.67
C THR A 616 25.25 -3.07 -10.80
N TRP A 617 25.81 -1.87 -10.88
CA TRP A 617 25.32 -0.82 -11.78
C TRP A 617 26.34 -0.45 -12.85
N THR A 618 25.84 -0.09 -14.03
CA THR A 618 26.66 0.58 -15.04
C THR A 618 27.02 2.00 -14.62
N VAL A 619 27.90 2.65 -15.39
CA VAL A 619 28.24 4.08 -15.18
C VAL A 619 27.00 4.96 -15.29
N ASP A 620 26.15 4.74 -16.30
CA ASP A 620 24.92 5.52 -16.50
C ASP A 620 23.93 5.35 -15.34
N GLN A 621 23.78 4.12 -14.82
CA GLN A 621 22.94 3.85 -13.66
C GLN A 621 23.50 4.49 -12.39
N THR A 622 24.82 4.49 -12.22
CA THR A 622 25.50 5.18 -11.11
C THR A 622 25.32 6.70 -11.17
N HIS A 623 25.39 7.28 -12.38
CA HIS A 623 25.07 8.70 -12.59
C HIS A 623 23.60 9.00 -12.25
N PHE A 624 22.66 8.15 -12.66
CA PHE A 624 21.25 8.31 -12.31
C PHE A 624 21.02 8.19 -10.80
N ASN A 625 21.70 7.26 -10.11
CA ASN A 625 21.64 7.15 -8.65
C ASN A 625 22.15 8.41 -7.95
N THR A 626 23.23 9.01 -8.46
CA THR A 626 23.74 10.28 -7.94
C THR A 626 22.75 11.42 -8.14
N PHE A 627 22.13 11.49 -9.33
CA PHE A 627 21.06 12.42 -9.63
C PHE A 627 19.86 12.25 -8.68
N ALA A 628 19.38 11.02 -8.49
CA ALA A 628 18.27 10.69 -7.61
C ALA A 628 18.55 11.10 -6.17
N LYS A 629 19.71 10.70 -5.62
CA LYS A 629 20.17 11.07 -4.27
C LYS A 629 20.17 12.58 -4.04
N ARG A 630 20.77 13.33 -4.98
CA ARG A 630 20.88 14.79 -4.86
C ARG A 630 19.52 15.48 -4.99
N LEU A 631 18.61 14.96 -5.83
CA LEU A 631 17.28 15.54 -5.97
C LEU A 631 16.38 15.26 -4.76
N ILE A 632 16.46 14.07 -4.18
CA ILE A 632 15.79 13.75 -2.90
C ILE A 632 16.32 14.66 -1.79
N ALA A 633 17.66 14.83 -1.71
CA ALA A 633 18.28 15.72 -0.75
C ALA A 633 17.84 17.19 -0.95
N PHE A 634 17.78 17.66 -2.20
CA PHE A 634 17.29 18.99 -2.53
C PHE A 634 15.84 19.18 -2.05
N ARG A 635 14.94 18.25 -2.40
CA ARG A 635 13.56 18.30 -1.93
C ARG A 635 13.49 18.45 -0.41
N LYS A 636 14.27 17.66 0.34
CA LYS A 636 14.27 17.69 1.81
C LYS A 636 14.86 18.98 2.39
N ALA A 637 15.85 19.58 1.72
CA ALA A 637 16.46 20.83 2.12
C ALA A 637 15.58 22.06 1.85
N HIS A 638 14.56 21.95 0.99
CA HIS A 638 13.75 23.06 0.51
C HIS A 638 12.27 22.95 0.92
N PRO A 639 11.86 23.48 2.10
CA PRO A 639 10.46 23.52 2.55
C PRO A 639 9.49 24.14 1.55
N ALA A 640 9.98 25.01 0.66
CA ALA A 640 9.19 25.60 -0.40
C ALA A 640 8.55 24.57 -1.34
N LEU A 641 9.09 23.35 -1.44
CA LEU A 641 8.54 22.24 -2.24
C LEU A 641 7.59 21.32 -1.44
N ARG A 642 7.46 21.56 -0.13
CA ARG A 642 6.73 20.70 0.82
C ARG A 642 5.73 21.54 1.64
N PRO A 643 4.88 22.33 0.97
CA PRO A 643 4.06 23.31 1.65
C PRO A 643 2.99 22.63 2.51
N MET A 644 2.65 23.27 3.63
CA MET A 644 1.58 22.80 4.52
C MET A 644 0.19 23.04 3.91
N ASP A 645 0.03 24.14 3.18
CA ASP A 645 -1.19 24.57 2.51
C ASP A 645 -0.94 24.74 1.00
N PHE A 646 -2.01 24.83 0.21
CA PHE A 646 -1.88 25.18 -1.20
C PHE A 646 -1.24 26.57 -1.36
N TYR A 647 -0.39 26.73 -2.38
CA TYR A 647 0.31 27.98 -2.60
C TYR A 647 -0.65 29.14 -2.85
N SER A 648 -0.34 30.30 -2.26
CA SER A 648 -1.01 31.57 -2.52
C SER A 648 -0.42 32.28 -3.74
N SER A 649 -1.23 33.09 -4.43
CA SER A 649 -0.75 34.06 -5.42
C SER A 649 -0.44 35.42 -4.81
N ALA A 650 -0.60 35.58 -3.50
CA ALA A 650 -0.30 36.81 -2.78
C ALA A 650 1.18 36.90 -2.37
N ASP A 651 1.66 38.13 -2.24
CA ASP A 651 2.90 38.49 -1.55
C ASP A 651 2.56 38.84 -0.10
N ASN A 652 2.77 37.89 0.81
CA ASN A 652 2.40 38.00 2.22
C ASN A 652 3.49 38.69 3.06
N ASN A 653 4.75 38.63 2.63
CA ASN A 653 5.89 39.22 3.34
C ASN A 653 6.30 40.61 2.80
N LYS A 654 5.66 41.07 1.72
CA LYS A 654 5.87 42.35 1.02
C LYS A 654 7.27 42.52 0.45
N ASN A 655 7.91 41.43 0.02
CA ASN A 655 9.25 41.45 -0.59
C ASN A 655 9.22 41.65 -2.12
N GLY A 656 8.03 41.77 -2.72
CA GLY A 656 7.81 41.92 -4.15
C GLY A 656 7.65 40.60 -4.91
N LEU A 657 7.55 39.47 -4.21
CA LEU A 657 7.35 38.14 -4.78
C LEU A 657 6.05 37.54 -4.24
N ALA A 658 5.16 37.09 -5.12
CA ALA A 658 4.08 36.20 -4.72
C ALA A 658 4.65 34.86 -4.25
N GLN A 659 3.99 34.22 -3.28
CA GLN A 659 4.36 32.89 -2.78
C GLN A 659 4.56 31.89 -3.92
N LEU A 660 3.66 31.88 -4.91
CA LEU A 660 3.87 31.23 -6.21
C LEU A 660 3.44 32.14 -7.36
N ALA A 661 4.28 32.21 -8.40
CA ALA A 661 3.99 32.91 -9.64
C ALA A 661 4.30 32.03 -10.86
N TRP A 662 3.40 32.03 -11.85
CA TRP A 662 3.57 31.33 -13.13
C TRP A 662 4.15 32.25 -14.20
N PHE A 663 4.91 31.66 -15.13
CA PHE A 663 5.59 32.37 -16.21
C PHE A 663 5.49 31.59 -17.52
N LYS A 664 5.22 32.33 -18.60
CA LYS A 664 5.47 31.90 -19.98
C LYS A 664 6.98 31.95 -20.27
N PRO A 665 7.45 31.36 -21.38
CA PRO A 665 8.85 31.46 -21.80
C PRO A 665 9.35 32.91 -21.99
N ASP A 666 8.49 33.83 -22.41
CA ASP A 666 8.86 35.25 -22.58
C ASP A 666 9.07 36.01 -21.25
N GLY A 667 8.86 35.36 -20.10
CA GLY A 667 8.96 35.95 -18.76
C GLY A 667 7.68 36.67 -18.30
N GLY A 668 6.65 36.72 -19.15
CA GLY A 668 5.33 37.27 -18.81
C GLY A 668 4.46 36.28 -18.05
N THR A 669 3.47 36.78 -17.32
CA THR A 669 2.47 35.96 -16.63
C THR A 669 1.54 35.29 -17.66
N PRO A 670 1.28 33.97 -17.54
CA PRO A 670 0.30 33.29 -18.37
C PRO A 670 -1.13 33.69 -17.99
N ASP A 671 -1.97 33.91 -18.98
CA ASP A 671 -3.40 34.16 -18.82
C ASP A 671 -4.23 32.87 -19.00
N ALA A 672 -5.55 32.98 -18.87
CA ALA A 672 -6.47 31.85 -19.04
C ALA A 672 -6.38 31.21 -20.44
N THR A 673 -6.11 32.01 -21.48
CA THR A 673 -5.93 31.51 -22.84
C THR A 673 -4.66 30.66 -22.94
N TYR A 674 -3.54 31.10 -22.34
CA TYR A 674 -2.31 30.33 -22.30
C TYR A 674 -2.50 29.00 -21.57
N PHE A 675 -3.12 29.04 -20.39
CA PHE A 675 -3.39 27.83 -19.59
C PHE A 675 -4.36 26.86 -20.25
N GLY A 676 -5.31 27.35 -21.04
CA GLY A 676 -6.32 26.53 -21.72
C GLY A 676 -5.89 25.97 -23.08
N ASP A 677 -4.79 26.45 -23.67
CA ASP A 677 -4.36 26.06 -25.01
C ASP A 677 -3.35 24.91 -24.96
N ALA A 678 -3.78 23.72 -25.39
CA ALA A 678 -2.96 22.51 -25.45
C ALA A 678 -1.80 22.57 -26.47
N ARG A 679 -1.69 23.62 -27.28
CA ARG A 679 -0.53 23.87 -28.16
C ARG A 679 0.65 24.51 -27.41
N ASN A 680 0.41 25.04 -26.21
CA ASN A 680 1.46 25.52 -25.34
C ASN A 680 2.03 24.35 -24.55
N HIS A 681 3.32 24.08 -24.74
CA HIS A 681 4.01 22.95 -24.09
C HIS A 681 5.12 23.38 -23.14
N ALA A 682 5.30 24.68 -22.92
CA ALA A 682 6.33 25.24 -22.07
C ALA A 682 5.66 26.00 -20.91
N LEU A 683 6.15 25.82 -19.69
CA LEU A 683 5.61 26.52 -18.52
C LEU A 683 6.70 26.63 -17.47
N ALA A 684 6.75 27.75 -16.76
CA ALA A 684 7.63 27.91 -15.63
C ALA A 684 6.89 28.48 -14.42
N TYR A 685 7.47 28.26 -13.23
CA TYR A 685 6.99 28.86 -12.00
C TYR A 685 8.14 29.29 -11.11
N ARG A 686 7.87 30.27 -10.26
CA ARG A 686 8.74 30.71 -9.17
C ARG A 686 7.98 30.54 -7.85
N ILE A 687 8.64 29.99 -6.85
CA ILE A 687 8.17 29.96 -5.46
C ILE A 687 9.03 30.94 -4.65
N ASP A 688 8.41 31.83 -3.89
CA ASP A 688 9.11 32.62 -2.87
C ASP A 688 9.42 31.71 -1.68
N GLY A 689 10.70 31.36 -1.55
CA GLY A 689 11.15 30.46 -0.49
C GLY A 689 11.06 31.10 0.89
N SER A 690 11.18 32.44 0.98
CA SER A 690 11.19 33.14 2.26
C SER A 690 9.83 33.14 2.97
N GLU A 691 8.73 32.96 2.23
CA GLU A 691 7.39 32.76 2.82
C GLU A 691 7.19 31.36 3.42
N LEU A 692 7.99 30.38 3.00
CA LEU A 692 7.82 28.98 3.36
C LEU A 692 8.94 28.46 4.27
N GLY A 693 9.76 29.37 4.80
CA GLY A 693 10.90 29.04 5.67
C GLY A 693 12.05 28.35 4.94
N ASP A 694 12.19 28.61 3.64
CA ASP A 694 13.27 28.06 2.81
C ASP A 694 14.58 28.84 2.98
N THR A 695 15.69 28.16 2.72
CA THR A 695 17.03 28.76 2.73
C THR A 695 17.36 29.47 1.42
N ALA A 696 16.79 29.03 0.30
CA ALA A 696 16.83 29.76 -0.96
C ALA A 696 15.80 30.90 -0.92
N SER A 697 16.17 32.10 -1.37
CA SER A 697 15.22 33.22 -1.41
C SER A 697 14.04 32.94 -2.36
N ALA A 698 14.31 32.23 -3.45
CA ALA A 698 13.30 31.76 -4.38
C ALA A 698 13.79 30.51 -5.11
N ILE A 699 12.85 29.68 -5.56
CA ILE A 699 13.10 28.54 -6.44
C ILE A 699 12.40 28.82 -7.77
N TYR A 700 13.06 28.55 -8.90
CA TYR A 700 12.45 28.66 -10.22
C TYR A 700 12.59 27.33 -10.96
N VAL A 701 11.48 26.87 -11.52
CA VAL A 701 11.43 25.65 -12.34
C VAL A 701 10.84 26.00 -13.69
N ALA A 702 11.54 25.63 -14.76
CA ALA A 702 11.01 25.70 -16.11
C ALA A 702 10.91 24.30 -16.70
N TYR A 703 9.73 23.95 -17.18
CA TYR A 703 9.46 22.73 -17.91
C TYR A 703 9.27 23.06 -19.39
N ASN A 704 10.15 22.53 -20.23
CA ASN A 704 10.00 22.55 -21.67
C ASN A 704 9.48 21.19 -22.16
N GLY A 705 8.18 21.07 -22.40
CA GLY A 705 7.56 19.90 -23.03
C GLY A 705 7.60 19.91 -24.55
N TRP A 706 8.08 20.98 -25.19
CA TRP A 706 8.21 21.10 -26.65
C TRP A 706 9.38 20.22 -27.17
N PRO A 707 9.35 19.69 -28.41
CA PRO A 707 10.45 18.90 -28.98
C PRO A 707 11.57 19.78 -29.54
N GLY A 708 11.51 21.10 -29.38
CA GLY A 708 12.55 22.06 -29.74
C GLY A 708 13.08 22.84 -28.53
N LEU A 709 14.20 23.54 -28.71
CA LEU A 709 14.73 24.47 -27.71
C LEU A 709 13.74 25.63 -27.49
N VAL A 710 13.51 25.97 -26.23
CA VAL A 710 12.68 27.11 -25.82
C VAL A 710 13.51 28.03 -24.93
N ASN A 711 13.53 29.31 -25.29
CA ASN A 711 14.20 30.36 -24.52
C ASN A 711 13.28 30.85 -23.40
N PHE A 712 13.73 30.74 -22.16
CA PHE A 712 13.05 31.27 -20.99
C PHE A 712 13.74 32.56 -20.51
N THR A 713 13.02 33.66 -20.51
CA THR A 713 13.43 34.91 -19.87
C THR A 713 13.19 34.80 -18.37
N LEU A 714 14.27 34.84 -17.58
CA LEU A 714 14.19 34.63 -16.13
C LEU A 714 13.50 35.82 -15.42
N PRO A 715 12.53 35.56 -14.53
CA PRO A 715 11.88 36.61 -13.76
C PRO A 715 12.82 37.17 -12.68
N SER A 716 12.39 38.19 -11.95
CA SER A 716 13.14 38.69 -10.80
C SER A 716 13.38 37.57 -9.77
N PRO A 717 14.63 37.35 -9.31
CA PRO A 717 14.94 36.45 -8.20
C PRO A 717 14.64 37.05 -6.81
N GLY A 718 14.14 38.29 -6.76
CA GLY A 718 14.06 39.09 -5.54
C GLY A 718 15.15 40.17 -5.48
N ALA A 719 14.96 41.16 -4.61
CA ALA A 719 15.85 42.30 -4.51
C ALA A 719 17.28 41.88 -4.11
N GLY A 720 18.28 42.26 -4.92
CA GLY A 720 19.69 41.99 -4.66
C GLY A 720 20.11 40.52 -4.86
N LYS A 721 19.28 39.71 -5.52
CA LYS A 721 19.51 38.27 -5.73
C LYS A 721 19.89 37.94 -7.17
N THR A 722 20.49 36.76 -7.36
CA THR A 722 20.74 36.20 -8.69
C THR A 722 20.38 34.72 -8.76
N TRP A 723 20.07 34.23 -9.95
CA TRP A 723 19.73 32.84 -10.24
C TRP A 723 20.98 31.98 -10.40
N TYR A 724 20.98 30.83 -9.73
CA TYR A 724 21.99 29.78 -9.85
C TYR A 724 21.34 28.48 -10.29
N ARG A 725 21.92 27.82 -11.30
CA ARG A 725 21.45 26.54 -11.80
C ARG A 725 21.86 25.40 -10.89
N VAL A 726 20.84 24.66 -10.46
CA VAL A 726 20.98 23.44 -9.66
C VAL A 726 20.89 22.21 -10.55
N MET A 727 19.99 22.21 -11.54
CA MET A 727 19.73 21.07 -12.42
C MET A 727 19.37 21.54 -13.83
N ASP A 728 19.84 20.79 -14.83
CA ASP A 728 19.29 20.78 -16.19
C ASP A 728 19.28 19.34 -16.68
N THR A 729 18.10 18.78 -16.99
CA THR A 729 17.96 17.35 -17.32
C THR A 729 18.45 17.00 -18.73
N SER A 730 18.75 18.01 -19.56
CA SER A 730 19.20 17.86 -20.94
C SER A 730 20.36 16.89 -21.11
N THR A 731 20.44 16.26 -22.29
CA THR A 731 21.49 15.29 -22.64
C THR A 731 22.91 15.85 -22.56
N TRP A 732 23.13 17.13 -22.91
CA TRP A 732 24.45 17.76 -22.80
C TRP A 732 24.97 17.81 -21.35
N ASN A 733 24.07 17.79 -20.36
CA ASN A 733 24.38 17.86 -18.94
C ASN A 733 24.35 16.48 -18.26
N GLU A 734 24.21 15.39 -19.01
CA GLU A 734 24.19 14.02 -18.48
C GLU A 734 25.53 13.66 -17.82
N GLY A 735 25.47 13.21 -16.56
CA GLY A 735 26.63 12.75 -15.81
C GLY A 735 26.45 12.86 -14.30
N ALA A 736 27.53 12.71 -13.54
CA ALA A 736 27.51 12.78 -12.08
C ALA A 736 27.03 14.14 -11.52
N ASN A 737 27.04 15.20 -12.33
CA ASN A 737 26.68 16.56 -11.93
C ASN A 737 25.46 17.11 -12.69
N THR A 738 24.63 16.26 -13.29
CA THR A 738 23.35 16.71 -13.86
C THR A 738 22.50 17.45 -12.82
N MET A 739 22.56 16.99 -11.56
CA MET A 739 22.12 17.70 -10.37
C MET A 739 23.37 18.12 -9.58
N MET A 740 23.56 19.40 -9.31
CA MET A 740 24.74 19.91 -8.62
C MET A 740 24.72 19.54 -7.13
N ALA A 741 25.91 19.41 -6.53
CA ALA A 741 26.02 19.35 -5.08
C ALA A 741 25.69 20.73 -4.46
N PRO A 742 25.12 20.80 -3.24
CA PRO A 742 24.86 22.08 -2.57
C PRO A 742 26.13 22.93 -2.47
N GLY A 743 26.03 24.21 -2.82
CA GLY A 743 27.15 25.15 -2.85
C GLY A 743 27.93 25.19 -4.18
N SER A 744 27.69 24.25 -5.09
CA SER A 744 28.34 24.19 -6.41
C SER A 744 27.41 24.65 -7.54
N GLU A 745 26.29 25.28 -7.23
CA GLU A 745 25.32 25.76 -8.21
C GLU A 745 25.95 26.80 -9.15
N THR A 746 25.62 26.76 -10.44
CA THR A 746 26.27 27.60 -11.45
C THR A 746 25.55 28.94 -11.58
N LEU A 747 26.25 30.08 -11.40
CA LEU A 747 25.66 31.40 -11.63
C LEU A 747 25.14 31.52 -13.07
N ILE A 748 23.86 31.88 -13.20
CA ILE A 748 23.21 32.16 -14.50
C ILE A 748 23.06 33.67 -14.70
N GLY A 749 22.63 34.39 -13.67
CA GLY A 749 22.52 35.85 -13.68
C GLY A 749 21.21 36.35 -13.06
N GLY A 750 20.80 37.58 -13.38
CA GLY A 750 19.64 38.24 -12.77
C GLY A 750 18.34 38.13 -13.58
N GLN A 751 17.42 39.06 -13.30
CA GLN A 751 16.20 39.26 -14.08
C GLN A 751 16.53 39.53 -15.56
N ASN A 752 15.68 39.06 -16.47
CA ASN A 752 15.77 39.23 -17.92
C ASN A 752 16.93 38.48 -18.62
N ILE A 753 17.73 37.71 -17.88
CA ILE A 753 18.65 36.74 -18.50
C ILE A 753 17.81 35.69 -19.23
N VAL A 754 18.28 35.29 -20.42
CA VAL A 754 17.63 34.24 -21.21
C VAL A 754 18.39 32.94 -21.02
N TYR A 755 17.69 31.87 -20.66
CA TYR A 755 18.24 30.52 -20.61
C TYR A 755 17.52 29.63 -21.65
N GLY A 756 18.30 29.00 -22.53
CA GLY A 756 17.77 28.03 -23.50
C GLY A 756 17.56 26.67 -22.86
N VAL A 757 16.30 26.29 -22.64
CA VAL A 757 15.96 24.94 -22.15
C VAL A 757 15.74 24.03 -23.35
N ASN A 758 16.54 22.97 -23.48
CA ASN A 758 16.44 22.05 -24.62
C ASN A 758 15.09 21.33 -24.68
N ALA A 759 14.85 20.72 -25.83
CA ALA A 759 13.70 19.87 -26.09
C ALA A 759 13.47 18.85 -24.98
N ARG A 760 12.24 18.83 -24.44
CA ARG A 760 11.78 17.86 -23.43
C ARG A 760 12.73 17.83 -22.23
N ALA A 761 12.94 18.96 -21.57
CA ALA A 761 13.86 19.09 -20.44
C ALA A 761 13.28 19.97 -19.32
N ILE A 762 13.87 19.85 -18.13
CA ILE A 762 13.54 20.61 -16.93
C ILE A 762 14.78 21.36 -16.46
N LEU A 763 14.60 22.64 -16.19
CA LEU A 763 15.58 23.51 -15.53
C LEU A 763 15.11 23.78 -14.09
N LEU A 764 16.05 23.70 -13.14
CA LEU A 764 15.86 24.09 -11.74
C LEU A 764 16.91 25.12 -11.34
N LEU A 765 16.46 26.25 -10.82
CA LEU A 765 17.28 27.34 -10.32
C LEU A 765 16.90 27.67 -8.87
N ILE A 766 17.88 28.20 -8.13
CA ILE A 766 17.65 28.85 -6.82
C ILE A 766 18.19 30.27 -6.85
N ALA A 767 17.56 31.17 -6.09
CA ALA A 767 18.01 32.53 -5.88
C ALA A 767 18.88 32.63 -4.62
N LYS A 768 20.05 33.27 -4.75
CA LYS A 768 20.99 33.52 -3.65
C LYS A 768 21.31 35.00 -3.49
#